data_AF-A0A345C284-F1
#
_entry.id   AF-A0A345C284-F1
#
_cell.length_a   1.000
_cell.length_b   1.000
_cell.length_c   1.000
_cell.angle_alpha   90.00
_cell.angle_beta   90.00
_cell.angle_gamma   90.00
#
_symmetry.space_group_name_H-M   'P 1'
#
loop_
_entity.id
_entity.type
_entity.pdbx_description
1 polymer ?
#
loop_
_entity_poly.entity_id
_entity_poly.type
_entity_poly.pdbx_seq_one_letter_code
_entity_poly.pdbx_strand_id
1 'polypeptide(L)'
;MIPRLEGMNMQKLKQVGVTSIGILLMFTPLQVLADDHSEQKPTAVGDGGAVATEHPKASKAATTILENDGNAVDSAVAAAATQGVTRPFSGGIGGGGFMQVYLEEEDEFVVIDHVIETSENFGPTSFINPETSDYYPAEVRQTSGMATGIPGVIKGWEEALEEYGTMSFSEVLEPAIQVAEEGFAANENFIREIEDNLEKFGLFESTKEVYLDEDGNVPEPGTIMENPDLADTYRLIGEHGSDAFYEGEIAEAIIDTIHNPPVVDDPEHEILAGNMSMDDLSNYEVLPRDPVHVNYRGYDVYSSAPSSSGVTIGQTLNILEGFDLDNSDRTEGMHYFIEASRYAFADRDEYLGDSRHTEIPVNGMLSKEYAEERQQNISDDSATLGQVEPGDPWAYNDLQTFAEEDEDLVEADPSSETIHLSVSDRDGNVVSYTSTINLMGGNGMVVPGYGFLLNNGFNSRTATDSPDHPNYPRPGLRMITTMSPTIIMDDNDPVLAVGSPGGGRIITTNLQVIVNHLDFDMSLPEAIEDQRLSQRNLSHGETQYEGIYEEEYGTLFDELEEMGHGFYPDDAVQGISAVAGLEFMSDGEVRAAAEPERRGGGSAMALDVEDIEDPDPTTVSSIIALVEHFEKEGAFANEEASHSLITHLNAVSHYENQEDAEKVVEHMEGGCKDLLNHQHDNDLISDEAYETLIDLTDDLIEKWQ
;
A
#
# COMPACT_ATOMS: atom_id res chain seq x y z
N MET A 1 -19.11 -4.57 69.67
CA MET A 1 -20.56 -4.66 69.39
C MET A 1 -20.67 -4.91 67.89
N ILE A 2 -20.57 -6.15 67.37
CA ILE A 2 -21.56 -7.26 67.32
C ILE A 2 -22.89 -6.82 66.68
N PRO A 3 -23.43 -7.50 65.62
CA PRO A 3 -22.84 -8.58 64.81
C PRO A 3 -23.16 -8.63 63.28
N ARG A 4 -22.42 -9.56 62.68
CA ARG A 4 -22.53 -10.32 61.40
C ARG A 4 -23.77 -11.25 61.29
N LEU A 5 -23.82 -11.92 60.11
CA LEU A 5 -24.36 -13.29 59.76
C LEU A 5 -25.69 -13.24 58.98
N GLU A 6 -26.04 -14.07 58.01
CA GLU A 6 -25.48 -15.26 57.33
C GLU A 6 -26.50 -15.69 56.23
N GLY A 7 -26.06 -16.41 55.19
CA GLY A 7 -26.67 -17.69 54.74
C GLY A 7 -27.86 -17.74 53.74
N MET A 8 -27.59 -18.36 52.57
CA MET A 8 -28.19 -19.62 52.04
C MET A 8 -29.74 -19.83 52.06
N ASN A 9 -30.44 -20.52 51.15
CA ASN A 9 -30.21 -21.27 49.91
C ASN A 9 -31.59 -21.81 49.38
N MET A 10 -31.71 -22.04 48.06
CA MET A 10 -32.47 -23.09 47.34
C MET A 10 -34.02 -23.29 47.39
N GLN A 11 -34.61 -23.17 46.19
CA GLN A 11 -35.43 -24.16 45.44
C GLN A 11 -36.88 -24.57 45.86
N LYS A 12 -37.80 -24.39 44.89
CA LYS A 12 -38.67 -25.39 44.19
C LYS A 12 -40.20 -25.13 44.13
N LEU A 13 -40.67 -25.13 42.87
CA LEU A 13 -41.89 -25.73 42.28
C LEU A 13 -43.30 -25.17 42.61
N LYS A 14 -44.01 -24.73 41.55
CA LYS A 14 -45.28 -25.33 41.09
C LYS A 14 -45.75 -24.77 39.72
N GLN A 15 -45.95 -25.68 38.75
CA GLN A 15 -46.80 -25.49 37.56
C GLN A 15 -48.27 -25.33 37.97
N VAL A 16 -49.04 -24.48 37.28
CA VAL A 16 -50.32 -24.79 36.57
C VAL A 16 -50.70 -23.59 35.68
N GLY A 17 -50.60 -23.78 34.35
CA GLY A 17 -51.70 -23.67 33.38
C GLY A 17 -52.45 -22.35 33.10
N VAL A 18 -52.43 -22.01 31.79
CA VAL A 18 -53.55 -21.54 30.93
C VAL A 18 -53.64 -20.03 30.63
N THR A 19 -53.10 -19.70 29.46
CA THR A 19 -53.69 -18.90 28.35
C THR A 19 -54.05 -17.44 28.60
N SER A 20 -53.28 -16.54 27.98
CA SER A 20 -53.81 -15.37 27.26
C SER A 20 -52.81 -14.89 26.22
N ILE A 21 -53.31 -14.76 24.99
CA ILE A 21 -52.65 -14.28 23.78
C ILE A 21 -52.28 -12.81 23.98
N GLY A 22 -50.99 -12.51 23.85
CA GLY A 22 -50.46 -11.16 23.67
C GLY A 22 -49.44 -11.23 22.55
N ILE A 23 -49.83 -10.77 21.36
CA ILE A 23 -48.93 -10.54 20.23
C ILE A 23 -47.97 -9.44 20.69
N LEU A 24 -46.74 -9.84 21.02
CA LEU A 24 -45.61 -8.94 21.14
C LEU A 24 -44.80 -9.15 19.87
N LEU A 25 -44.94 -8.22 18.92
CA LEU A 25 -44.02 -8.08 17.80
C LEU A 25 -42.66 -7.72 18.41
N MET A 26 -41.82 -8.73 18.65
CA MET A 26 -40.39 -8.51 18.74
C MET A 26 -39.91 -8.26 17.32
N PHE A 27 -39.73 -7.00 16.96
CA PHE A 27 -38.71 -6.66 15.98
C PHE A 27 -37.38 -7.05 16.60
N THR A 28 -36.90 -8.26 16.32
CA THR A 28 -35.47 -8.51 16.31
C THR A 28 -34.92 -7.68 15.16
N PRO A 29 -34.04 -6.70 15.39
CA PRO A 29 -33.22 -6.22 14.28
C PRO A 29 -32.41 -7.43 13.83
N LEU A 30 -32.69 -7.88 12.60
CA LEU A 30 -31.82 -8.80 11.92
C LEU A 30 -30.55 -8.00 11.67
N GLN A 31 -29.56 -8.15 12.54
CA GLN A 31 -28.18 -7.77 12.25
C GLN A 31 -27.73 -8.68 11.12
N VAL A 32 -27.97 -8.24 9.89
CA VAL A 32 -27.09 -8.58 8.77
C VAL A 32 -25.96 -7.55 8.89
N LEU A 33 -25.02 -7.83 9.79
CA LEU A 33 -23.67 -7.32 9.63
C LEU A 33 -23.02 -8.36 8.72
N ALA A 34 -23.04 -8.09 7.42
CA ALA A 34 -22.14 -8.78 6.52
C ALA A 34 -20.73 -8.35 6.94
N ASP A 35 -19.93 -9.31 7.37
CA ASP A 35 -18.50 -9.14 7.58
C ASP A 35 -17.87 -8.83 6.22
N ASP A 36 -17.25 -7.65 6.07
CA ASP A 36 -16.43 -7.28 4.90
C ASP A 36 -15.26 -8.28 4.72
N HIS A 37 -14.92 -9.03 5.79
CA HIS A 37 -14.00 -10.17 5.75
C HIS A 37 -14.41 -11.30 4.80
N SER A 38 -15.69 -11.39 4.37
CA SER A 38 -16.12 -12.42 3.42
C SER A 38 -15.65 -12.19 1.97
N GLU A 39 -15.23 -10.96 1.62
CA GLU A 39 -14.66 -10.62 0.30
C GLU A 39 -13.13 -10.77 0.24
N GLN A 40 -12.47 -10.89 1.38
CA GLN A 40 -11.01 -10.87 1.47
C GLN A 40 -10.40 -12.25 1.15
N LYS A 41 -9.99 -12.43 -0.09
CA LYS A 41 -9.27 -13.63 -0.56
C LYS A 41 -7.77 -13.32 -0.71
N PRO A 42 -6.86 -14.04 -0.04
CA PRO A 42 -5.43 -13.74 -0.09
C PRO A 42 -4.77 -14.22 -1.39
N THR A 43 -5.42 -15.08 -2.17
CA THR A 43 -4.88 -15.59 -3.43
C THR A 43 -5.92 -15.66 -4.52
N ALA A 44 -5.49 -15.43 -5.76
CA ALA A 44 -6.28 -15.57 -6.98
C ALA A 44 -5.36 -16.00 -8.13
N VAL A 45 -5.92 -16.65 -9.15
CA VAL A 45 -5.21 -17.09 -10.36
C VAL A 45 -6.09 -16.79 -11.56
N GLY A 46 -5.50 -16.31 -12.64
CA GLY A 46 -6.16 -16.08 -13.93
C GLY A 46 -5.15 -15.70 -15.01
N ASP A 47 -5.58 -15.51 -16.25
CA ASP A 47 -4.73 -15.21 -17.41
C ASP A 47 -5.05 -13.86 -18.11
N GLY A 48 -6.07 -13.14 -17.66
CA GLY A 48 -6.51 -11.84 -18.20
C GLY A 48 -5.99 -10.61 -17.44
N GLY A 49 -5.25 -10.83 -16.36
CA GLY A 49 -4.72 -9.79 -15.48
C GLY A 49 -4.89 -10.16 -14.01
N ALA A 50 -4.01 -9.66 -13.15
CA ALA A 50 -3.96 -10.05 -11.75
C ALA A 50 -3.58 -8.88 -10.85
N VAL A 51 -4.20 -8.81 -9.68
CA VAL A 51 -4.13 -7.69 -8.74
C VAL A 51 -3.91 -8.21 -7.32
N ALA A 52 -2.94 -7.67 -6.61
CA ALA A 52 -2.74 -7.90 -5.17
C ALA A 52 -2.60 -6.56 -4.44
N THR A 53 -3.41 -6.34 -3.40
CA THR A 53 -3.41 -5.11 -2.58
C THR A 53 -3.63 -5.43 -1.09
N GLU A 54 -3.60 -4.42 -0.23
CA GLU A 54 -3.85 -4.55 1.21
C GLU A 54 -5.34 -4.42 1.59
N HIS A 55 -6.24 -4.19 0.64
CA HIS A 55 -7.67 -4.03 0.95
C HIS A 55 -8.58 -4.54 -0.19
N PRO A 56 -9.66 -5.31 0.10
CA PRO A 56 -10.54 -5.86 -0.93
C PRO A 56 -11.15 -4.80 -1.86
N LYS A 57 -11.56 -3.63 -1.33
CA LYS A 57 -12.04 -2.50 -2.15
C LYS A 57 -10.99 -1.97 -3.13
N ALA A 58 -9.70 -1.96 -2.75
CA ALA A 58 -8.63 -1.53 -3.65
C ALA A 58 -8.36 -2.57 -4.74
N SER A 59 -8.39 -3.86 -4.40
CA SER A 59 -8.30 -4.94 -5.40
C SER A 59 -9.49 -4.87 -6.37
N LYS A 60 -10.71 -4.61 -5.88
CA LYS A 60 -11.88 -4.44 -6.74
C LYS A 60 -11.76 -3.20 -7.63
N ALA A 61 -11.30 -2.07 -7.10
CA ALA A 61 -11.06 -0.85 -7.89
C ALA A 61 -10.10 -1.11 -9.07
N ALA A 62 -8.93 -1.70 -8.81
CA ALA A 62 -7.97 -2.04 -9.86
C ALA A 62 -8.54 -3.06 -10.87
N THR A 63 -9.24 -4.08 -10.38
CA THR A 63 -9.88 -5.10 -11.24
C THR A 63 -10.95 -4.46 -12.13
N THR A 64 -11.75 -3.52 -11.61
CA THR A 64 -12.74 -2.78 -12.38
C THR A 64 -12.11 -1.90 -13.46
N ILE A 65 -10.90 -1.37 -13.24
CA ILE A 65 -10.17 -0.69 -14.31
C ILE A 65 -9.71 -1.67 -15.40
N LEU A 66 -9.20 -2.86 -15.03
CA LEU A 66 -8.83 -3.91 -16.01
C LEU A 66 -10.06 -4.40 -16.80
N GLU A 67 -11.20 -4.60 -16.12
CA GLU A 67 -12.48 -5.00 -16.73
C GLU A 67 -12.99 -3.96 -17.76
N ASN A 68 -12.60 -2.68 -17.63
CA ASN A 68 -13.01 -1.58 -18.49
C ASN A 68 -11.93 -1.16 -19.49
N ASP A 69 -11.09 -2.11 -19.94
CA ASP A 69 -10.01 -1.91 -20.93
C ASP A 69 -8.85 -1.00 -20.46
N GLY A 70 -8.73 -0.71 -19.16
CA GLY A 70 -7.56 -0.05 -18.60
C GLY A 70 -6.37 -1.00 -18.49
N ASN A 71 -5.16 -0.45 -18.49
CA ASN A 71 -3.94 -1.26 -18.37
C ASN A 71 -3.44 -1.35 -16.92
N ALA A 72 -2.33 -2.06 -16.69
CA ALA A 72 -1.78 -2.26 -15.35
C ALA A 72 -1.41 -0.94 -14.64
N VAL A 73 -1.03 0.09 -15.39
CA VAL A 73 -0.71 1.43 -14.86
C VAL A 73 -1.97 2.15 -14.40
N ASP A 74 -3.02 2.16 -15.23
CA ASP A 74 -4.32 2.75 -14.88
C ASP A 74 -4.89 2.09 -13.60
N SER A 75 -4.86 0.76 -13.55
CA SER A 75 -5.31 -0.04 -12.41
C SER A 75 -4.48 0.21 -11.15
N ALA A 76 -3.17 0.35 -11.27
CA ALA A 76 -2.29 0.66 -10.14
C ALA A 76 -2.63 2.03 -9.51
N VAL A 77 -2.95 3.04 -10.32
CA VAL A 77 -3.40 4.35 -9.83
C VAL A 77 -4.73 4.23 -9.08
N ALA A 78 -5.71 3.52 -9.64
CA ALA A 78 -7.02 3.31 -9.01
C ALA A 78 -6.93 2.56 -7.67
N ALA A 79 -6.13 1.50 -7.61
CA ALA A 79 -5.87 0.79 -6.36
C ALA A 79 -5.17 1.70 -5.33
N ALA A 80 -4.15 2.46 -5.74
CA ALA A 80 -3.44 3.36 -4.83
C ALA A 80 -4.35 4.47 -4.26
N ALA A 81 -5.20 5.08 -5.11
CA ALA A 81 -6.17 6.08 -4.68
C ALA A 81 -7.19 5.49 -3.70
N THR A 82 -7.66 4.28 -3.95
CA THR A 82 -8.60 3.57 -3.07
C THR A 82 -7.95 3.19 -1.74
N GLN A 83 -6.68 2.74 -1.74
CA GLN A 83 -5.92 2.53 -0.50
C GLN A 83 -5.67 3.84 0.25
N GLY A 84 -5.62 5.00 -0.41
CA GLY A 84 -5.63 6.30 0.25
C GLY A 84 -6.89 6.57 1.07
N VAL A 85 -8.01 5.88 0.78
CA VAL A 85 -9.26 5.93 1.55
C VAL A 85 -9.28 4.84 2.63
N THR A 86 -8.91 3.61 2.29
CA THR A 86 -9.08 2.44 3.17
C THR A 86 -7.88 2.14 4.07
N ARG A 87 -6.69 2.63 3.71
CA ARG A 87 -5.42 2.55 4.44
C ARG A 87 -4.76 3.94 4.59
N PRO A 88 -5.51 4.98 5.04
CA PRO A 88 -5.09 6.38 4.98
C PRO A 88 -3.88 6.69 5.90
N PHE A 89 -3.63 5.83 6.89
CA PHE A 89 -2.55 6.02 7.86
C PHE A 89 -1.18 5.58 7.33
N SER A 90 -1.14 4.91 6.17
CA SER A 90 0.08 4.30 5.63
C SER A 90 0.54 4.97 4.34
N GLY A 91 -0.41 5.36 3.48
CA GLY A 91 -0.15 6.01 2.20
C GLY A 91 -1.36 6.83 1.73
N GLY A 92 -1.14 7.69 0.74
CA GLY A 92 -2.16 8.57 0.19
C GLY A 92 -1.56 9.78 -0.52
N ILE A 93 -2.41 10.66 -1.03
CA ILE A 93 -2.00 11.79 -1.89
C ILE A 93 -1.13 12.83 -1.19
N GLY A 94 -1.13 12.87 0.15
CA GLY A 94 -0.20 13.67 0.94
C GLY A 94 1.21 13.08 1.07
N GLY A 95 1.52 11.98 0.38
CA GLY A 95 2.77 11.21 0.49
C GLY A 95 3.65 11.22 -0.77
N GLY A 96 4.45 10.16 -0.93
CA GLY A 96 5.31 9.92 -2.10
C GLY A 96 5.73 8.45 -2.20
N GLY A 97 6.37 8.05 -3.30
CA GLY A 97 6.53 6.64 -3.63
C GLY A 97 7.43 6.35 -4.83
N PHE A 98 7.50 5.07 -5.17
CA PHE A 98 8.14 4.54 -6.38
C PHE A 98 7.19 3.57 -7.07
N MET A 99 6.89 3.83 -8.35
CA MET A 99 6.19 2.90 -9.23
C MET A 99 7.20 2.28 -10.18
N GLN A 100 7.41 0.96 -10.06
CA GLN A 100 8.15 0.14 -11.00
C GLN A 100 7.18 -0.41 -12.03
N VAL A 101 7.46 -0.19 -13.31
CA VAL A 101 6.64 -0.64 -14.43
C VAL A 101 7.52 -1.44 -15.38
N TYR A 102 7.05 -2.62 -15.76
CA TYR A 102 7.56 -3.37 -16.91
C TYR A 102 6.51 -3.29 -18.02
N LEU A 103 6.95 -2.84 -19.19
CA LEU A 103 6.14 -2.71 -20.39
C LEU A 103 6.52 -3.83 -21.37
N GLU A 104 5.58 -4.75 -21.61
CA GLU A 104 5.84 -5.97 -22.38
C GLU A 104 6.05 -5.69 -23.87
N GLU A 105 5.30 -4.76 -24.47
CA GLU A 105 5.44 -4.44 -25.90
C GLU A 105 6.82 -3.82 -26.20
N GLU A 106 7.31 -2.98 -25.29
CA GLU A 106 8.57 -2.26 -25.41
C GLU A 106 9.79 -3.06 -24.91
N ASP A 107 9.59 -4.09 -24.09
CA ASP A 107 10.65 -4.77 -23.32
C ASP A 107 11.45 -3.73 -22.50
N GLU A 108 10.72 -2.89 -21.76
CA GLU A 108 11.27 -1.73 -21.04
C GLU A 108 10.86 -1.71 -19.56
N PHE A 109 11.82 -1.37 -18.70
CA PHE A 109 11.60 -1.11 -17.28
C PHE A 109 11.65 0.39 -17.00
N VAL A 110 10.61 0.88 -16.35
CA VAL A 110 10.44 2.29 -15.98
C VAL A 110 10.32 2.41 -14.47
N VAL A 111 11.01 3.41 -13.90
CA VAL A 111 10.83 3.82 -12.51
C VAL A 111 10.32 5.25 -12.46
N ILE A 112 9.12 5.43 -11.91
CA ILE A 112 8.55 6.75 -11.61
C ILE A 112 8.87 7.09 -10.16
N ASP A 113 9.88 7.95 -9.96
CA ASP A 113 10.28 8.48 -8.65
C ASP A 113 9.46 9.73 -8.32
N HIS A 114 8.47 9.54 -7.46
CA HIS A 114 7.64 10.61 -6.89
C HIS A 114 7.80 10.67 -5.36
N VAL A 115 9.02 10.46 -4.87
CA VAL A 115 9.36 10.53 -3.44
C VAL A 115 9.18 11.95 -2.90
N ILE A 116 8.82 12.03 -1.62
CA ILE A 116 8.69 13.28 -0.85
C ILE A 116 10.00 14.08 -0.88
N GLU A 117 9.90 15.38 -1.15
CA GLU A 117 11.04 16.30 -1.26
C GLU A 117 10.99 17.46 -0.27
N THR A 118 12.13 17.90 0.24
CA THR A 118 12.20 19.08 1.13
C THR A 118 12.00 20.40 0.38
N SER A 119 11.42 21.39 1.06
CA SER A 119 11.29 22.75 0.53
C SER A 119 12.63 23.49 0.43
N GLU A 120 12.68 24.59 -0.32
CA GLU A 120 13.85 25.47 -0.43
C GLU A 120 14.29 26.08 0.92
N ASN A 121 13.37 26.17 1.88
CA ASN A 121 13.64 26.73 3.20
C ASN A 121 14.03 25.67 4.24
N PHE A 122 13.98 24.39 3.90
CA PHE A 122 14.36 23.32 4.81
C PHE A 122 15.88 23.17 4.89
N GLY A 123 16.40 23.00 6.11
CA GLY A 123 17.83 22.84 6.30
C GLY A 123 18.22 22.46 7.72
N PRO A 124 19.52 22.55 8.06
CA PRO A 124 20.07 22.01 9.30
C PRO A 124 19.50 22.63 10.58
N THR A 125 18.92 23.83 10.47
CA THR A 125 18.32 24.55 11.59
C THR A 125 16.80 24.36 11.68
N SER A 126 16.16 23.66 10.74
CA SER A 126 14.69 23.49 10.72
C SER A 126 14.14 22.88 12.02
N PHE A 127 14.92 22.00 12.66
CA PHE A 127 14.55 21.34 13.92
C PHE A 127 15.40 21.75 15.11
N ILE A 128 16.11 22.87 15.02
CA ILE A 128 16.88 23.42 16.13
C ILE A 128 16.05 24.47 16.84
N ASN A 129 15.84 24.27 18.14
CA ASN A 129 15.16 25.25 18.96
C ASN A 129 16.06 26.50 19.10
N PRO A 130 15.61 27.69 18.68
CA PRO A 130 16.43 28.90 18.66
C PRO A 130 16.77 29.43 20.06
N GLU A 131 16.03 29.01 21.10
CA GLU A 131 16.26 29.42 22.48
C GLU A 131 17.27 28.53 23.20
N THR A 132 17.20 27.21 22.98
CA THR A 132 18.09 26.24 23.64
C THR A 132 19.33 25.88 22.80
N SER A 133 19.25 26.03 21.48
CA SER A 133 20.20 25.50 20.49
C SER A 133 20.28 23.97 20.46
N ASP A 134 19.30 23.28 21.07
CA ASP A 134 19.17 21.83 21.00
C ASP A 134 18.14 21.44 19.93
N TYR A 135 18.16 20.17 19.49
CA TYR A 135 17.10 19.61 18.68
C TYR A 135 15.76 19.62 19.43
N TYR A 136 14.67 19.91 18.72
CA TYR A 136 13.33 19.67 19.25
C TYR A 136 13.12 18.18 19.57
N PRO A 137 12.29 17.84 20.58
CA PRO A 137 11.92 16.46 20.88
C PRO A 137 11.32 15.73 19.66
N ALA A 138 11.42 14.40 19.63
CA ALA A 138 10.98 13.61 18.47
C ALA A 138 9.50 13.81 18.17
N GLU A 139 8.66 13.83 19.20
CA GLU A 139 7.22 14.08 19.12
C GLU A 139 6.90 15.39 18.38
N VAL A 140 7.64 16.47 18.67
CA VAL A 140 7.51 17.77 18.00
C VAL A 140 7.98 17.68 16.55
N ARG A 141 9.13 17.04 16.30
CA ARG A 141 9.70 16.95 14.95
C ARG A 141 8.89 16.03 14.02
N GLN A 142 8.17 15.06 14.56
CA GLN A 142 7.31 14.14 13.82
C GLN A 142 5.90 14.69 13.59
N THR A 143 5.41 15.51 14.50
CA THR A 143 4.02 15.98 14.57
C THR A 143 3.98 17.50 14.43
N SER A 144 4.35 18.00 13.26
CA SER A 144 4.41 19.44 12.97
C SER A 144 4.37 19.72 11.48
N GLY A 145 3.93 20.93 11.10
CA GLY A 145 3.99 21.38 9.70
C GLY A 145 5.42 21.45 9.16
N MET A 146 6.41 21.66 10.03
CA MET A 146 7.84 21.61 9.67
C MET A 146 8.29 20.22 9.17
N ALA A 147 7.58 19.15 9.53
CA ALA A 147 7.92 17.78 9.14
C ALA A 147 7.45 17.41 7.73
N THR A 148 6.55 18.20 7.16
CA THR A 148 5.92 17.94 5.87
C THR A 148 6.88 18.27 4.73
N GLY A 149 7.20 17.25 3.95
CA GLY A 149 7.79 17.43 2.64
C GLY A 149 6.74 17.60 1.55
N ILE A 150 7.19 18.05 0.39
CA ILE A 150 6.36 18.24 -0.81
C ILE A 150 5.79 16.88 -1.22
N PRO A 151 4.46 16.69 -1.23
CA PRO A 151 3.84 15.44 -1.67
C PRO A 151 4.05 15.21 -3.17
N GLY A 152 4.42 14.00 -3.55
CA GLY A 152 4.74 13.64 -4.93
C GLY A 152 3.70 12.80 -5.65
N VAL A 153 2.79 12.16 -4.92
CA VAL A 153 1.88 11.13 -5.47
C VAL A 153 1.09 11.59 -6.69
N ILE A 154 0.50 12.79 -6.67
CA ILE A 154 -0.32 13.27 -7.79
C ILE A 154 0.52 13.53 -9.06
N LYS A 155 1.72 14.11 -8.94
CA LYS A 155 2.63 14.21 -10.09
C LYS A 155 3.10 12.84 -10.58
N GLY A 156 3.32 11.90 -9.66
CA GLY A 156 3.64 10.50 -10.00
C GLY A 156 2.56 9.85 -10.84
N TRP A 157 1.30 10.00 -10.44
CA TRP A 157 0.15 9.48 -11.18
C TRP A 157 -0.07 10.21 -12.51
N GLU A 158 0.16 11.53 -12.57
CA GLU A 158 0.06 12.28 -13.82
C GLU A 158 1.04 11.75 -14.86
N GLU A 159 2.33 11.64 -14.51
CA GLU A 159 3.36 11.07 -15.39
C GLU A 159 3.01 9.63 -15.80
N ALA A 160 2.55 8.81 -14.84
CA ALA A 160 2.18 7.43 -15.11
C ALA A 160 1.05 7.34 -16.15
N LEU A 161 -0.02 8.10 -15.97
CA LEU A 161 -1.18 8.08 -16.85
C LEU A 161 -0.89 8.72 -18.22
N GLU A 162 -0.12 9.80 -18.24
CA GLU A 162 0.19 10.53 -19.49
C GLU A 162 1.14 9.75 -20.41
N GLU A 163 2.15 9.08 -19.84
CA GLU A 163 3.17 8.39 -20.64
C GLU A 163 2.86 6.89 -20.83
N TYR A 164 2.23 6.24 -19.86
CA TYR A 164 2.06 4.78 -19.84
C TYR A 164 0.63 4.31 -19.58
N GLY A 165 -0.29 5.19 -19.22
CA GLY A 165 -1.70 4.86 -19.01
C GLY A 165 -2.52 4.97 -20.28
N THR A 166 -3.77 4.52 -20.20
CA THR A 166 -4.76 4.64 -21.27
C THR A 166 -6.00 5.42 -20.84
N MET A 167 -6.14 5.68 -19.53
CA MET A 167 -7.29 6.35 -18.93
C MET A 167 -6.93 7.72 -18.33
N SER A 168 -7.94 8.58 -18.20
CA SER A 168 -7.82 9.87 -17.54
C SER A 168 -7.89 9.76 -16.01
N PHE A 169 -7.44 10.81 -15.29
CA PHE A 169 -7.65 10.92 -13.85
C PHE A 169 -9.10 10.71 -13.42
N SER A 170 -10.06 11.27 -14.18
CA SER A 170 -11.48 11.12 -13.84
C SER A 170 -11.97 9.68 -13.90
N GLU A 171 -11.40 8.86 -14.79
CA GLU A 171 -11.78 7.45 -14.94
C GLU A 171 -11.12 6.61 -13.83
N VAL A 172 -9.81 6.78 -13.60
CA VAL A 172 -9.09 5.94 -12.63
C VAL A 172 -9.38 6.30 -11.17
N LEU A 173 -9.80 7.54 -10.87
CA LEU A 173 -10.14 7.97 -9.51
C LEU A 173 -11.59 7.68 -9.13
N GLU A 174 -12.48 7.40 -10.09
CA GLU A 174 -13.91 7.17 -9.83
C GLU A 174 -14.17 6.04 -8.81
N PRO A 175 -13.50 4.87 -8.86
CA PRO A 175 -13.69 3.85 -7.83
C PRO A 175 -13.32 4.34 -6.42
N ALA A 176 -12.26 5.14 -6.29
CA ALA A 176 -11.83 5.69 -5.01
C ALA A 176 -12.82 6.75 -4.49
N ILE A 177 -13.41 7.56 -5.39
CA ILE A 177 -14.47 8.53 -5.07
C ILE A 177 -15.68 7.80 -4.48
N GLN A 178 -16.15 6.72 -5.13
CA GLN A 178 -17.27 5.92 -4.64
C GLN A 178 -17.00 5.33 -3.26
N VAL A 179 -15.81 4.74 -3.05
CA VAL A 179 -15.44 4.18 -1.74
C VAL A 179 -15.35 5.27 -0.65
N ALA A 180 -14.89 6.47 -0.99
CA ALA A 180 -14.83 7.59 -0.05
C ALA A 180 -16.22 8.15 0.31
N GLU A 181 -17.19 8.13 -0.61
CA GLU A 181 -18.57 8.58 -0.37
C GLU A 181 -19.42 7.55 0.36
N GLU A 182 -19.38 6.29 -0.08
CA GLU A 182 -20.18 5.20 0.49
C GLU A 182 -19.60 4.67 1.80
N GLY A 183 -18.28 4.83 1.96
CA GLY A 183 -17.52 4.36 3.09
C GLY A 183 -17.25 2.85 3.08
N PHE A 184 -16.51 2.40 4.08
CA PHE A 184 -16.17 1.00 4.30
C PHE A 184 -16.23 0.66 5.79
N ALA A 185 -16.41 -0.62 6.12
CA ALA A 185 -16.44 -1.04 7.51
C ALA A 185 -15.02 -1.09 8.09
N ALA A 186 -14.73 -0.28 9.11
CA ALA A 186 -13.45 -0.30 9.80
C ALA A 186 -13.23 -1.65 10.49
N ASN A 187 -12.25 -2.42 10.02
CA ASN A 187 -11.85 -3.66 10.67
C ASN A 187 -11.02 -3.41 11.94
N GLU A 188 -10.69 -4.48 12.67
CA GLU A 188 -9.90 -4.38 13.90
C GLU A 188 -8.52 -3.73 13.68
N ASN A 189 -7.89 -3.95 12.51
CA ASN A 189 -6.61 -3.31 12.20
C ASN A 189 -6.75 -1.79 12.08
N PHE A 190 -7.73 -1.32 11.30
CA PHE A 190 -7.95 0.11 11.08
C PHE A 190 -8.24 0.83 12.39
N ILE A 191 -9.07 0.25 13.26
CA ILE A 191 -9.36 0.79 14.59
C ILE A 191 -8.10 0.86 15.45
N ARG A 192 -7.30 -0.20 15.48
CA ARG A 192 -6.03 -0.21 16.22
C ARG A 192 -5.06 0.86 15.69
N GLU A 193 -4.96 1.06 14.38
CA GLU A 193 -4.11 2.11 13.81
C GLU A 193 -4.57 3.51 14.25
N ILE A 194 -5.87 3.72 14.49
CA ILE A 194 -6.40 4.93 15.15
C ILE A 194 -5.99 4.96 16.63
N GLU A 195 -6.12 3.85 17.37
CA GLU A 195 -5.71 3.77 18.78
C GLU A 195 -4.23 4.13 18.96
N ASP A 196 -3.36 3.56 18.12
CA ASP A 196 -1.91 3.78 18.13
C ASP A 196 -1.55 5.24 17.79
N ASN A 197 -2.42 5.95 17.07
CA ASN A 197 -2.26 7.37 16.75
C ASN A 197 -3.12 8.30 17.62
N LEU A 198 -3.85 7.82 18.63
CA LEU A 198 -4.85 8.63 19.33
C LEU A 198 -4.26 9.90 19.96
N GLU A 199 -3.06 9.80 20.53
CA GLU A 199 -2.34 10.96 21.09
C GLU A 199 -2.06 12.00 20.00
N LYS A 200 -1.58 11.55 18.83
CA LYS A 200 -1.26 12.40 17.68
C LYS A 200 -2.50 13.00 17.04
N PHE A 201 -3.51 12.18 16.76
CA PHE A 201 -4.77 12.62 16.13
C PHE A 201 -5.56 13.55 17.05
N GLY A 202 -5.49 13.35 18.37
CA GLY A 202 -6.11 14.22 19.36
C GLY A 202 -5.57 15.66 19.37
N LEU A 203 -4.44 15.94 18.72
CA LEU A 203 -3.83 17.28 18.64
C LEU A 203 -4.46 18.16 17.57
N PHE A 204 -5.15 17.60 16.57
CA PHE A 204 -5.62 18.35 15.41
C PHE A 204 -7.13 18.23 15.21
N GLU A 205 -7.82 19.36 15.14
CA GLU A 205 -9.27 19.43 15.07
C GLU A 205 -9.80 18.74 13.80
N SER A 206 -9.16 18.98 12.65
CA SER A 206 -9.51 18.34 11.38
C SER A 206 -9.36 16.82 11.40
N THR A 207 -8.32 16.30 12.05
CA THR A 207 -8.06 14.87 12.11
C THR A 207 -9.06 14.16 13.02
N LYS A 208 -9.43 14.80 14.14
CA LYS A 208 -10.47 14.29 15.03
C LYS A 208 -11.81 14.17 14.32
N GLU A 209 -12.17 15.16 13.51
CA GLU A 209 -13.44 15.17 12.76
C GLU A 209 -13.57 14.02 11.77
N VAL A 210 -12.45 13.53 11.21
CA VAL A 210 -12.46 12.42 10.24
C VAL A 210 -12.38 11.05 10.90
N TYR A 211 -11.53 10.88 11.92
CA TYR A 211 -11.18 9.54 12.43
C TYR A 211 -11.68 9.21 13.83
N LEU A 212 -12.18 10.19 14.60
CA LEU A 212 -12.72 9.96 15.94
C LEU A 212 -14.24 10.14 15.97
N ASP A 213 -14.88 9.56 16.98
CA ASP A 213 -16.31 9.75 17.20
C ASP A 213 -16.66 11.19 17.66
N GLU A 214 -17.95 11.52 17.75
CA GLU A 214 -18.44 12.84 18.17
C GLU A 214 -17.96 13.27 19.58
N ASP A 215 -17.60 12.31 20.43
CA ASP A 215 -17.09 12.52 21.78
C ASP A 215 -15.53 12.58 21.80
N GLY A 216 -14.87 12.38 20.65
CA GLY A 216 -13.43 12.37 20.48
C GLY A 216 -12.75 11.06 20.91
N ASN A 217 -13.48 9.94 20.92
CA ASN A 217 -12.94 8.61 21.20
C ASN A 217 -12.72 7.82 19.91
N VAL A 218 -11.97 6.73 20.04
CA VAL A 218 -11.75 5.78 18.95
C VAL A 218 -13.07 5.07 18.61
N PRO A 219 -13.47 4.99 17.32
CA PRO A 219 -14.65 4.24 16.90
C PRO A 219 -14.55 2.74 17.21
N GLU A 220 -15.68 2.05 17.26
CA GLU A 220 -15.71 0.58 17.43
C GLU A 220 -15.51 -0.12 16.08
N PRO A 221 -14.90 -1.33 16.05
CA PRO A 221 -14.83 -2.13 14.83
C PRO A 221 -16.22 -2.36 14.20
N GLY A 222 -16.28 -2.31 12.88
CA GLY A 222 -17.51 -2.35 12.08
C GLY A 222 -18.20 -1.00 11.89
N THR A 223 -17.65 0.09 12.44
CA THR A 223 -18.10 1.46 12.12
C THR A 223 -17.84 1.74 10.64
N ILE A 224 -18.83 2.30 9.94
CA ILE A 224 -18.65 2.73 8.55
C ILE A 224 -17.87 4.05 8.55
N MET A 225 -16.71 4.03 7.91
CA MET A 225 -15.85 5.20 7.76
C MET A 225 -16.09 5.82 6.39
N GLU A 226 -16.57 7.07 6.38
CA GLU A 226 -16.82 7.87 5.18
C GLU A 226 -15.80 9.02 5.13
N ASN A 227 -15.43 9.48 3.94
CA ASN A 227 -14.55 10.63 3.73
C ASN A 227 -15.00 11.47 2.52
N PRO A 228 -16.14 12.18 2.62
CA PRO A 228 -16.68 12.96 1.51
C PRO A 228 -15.75 14.09 1.06
N ASP A 229 -14.93 14.65 1.97
CA ASP A 229 -13.93 15.67 1.63
C ASP A 229 -12.84 15.11 0.70
N LEU A 230 -12.41 13.87 0.91
CA LEU A 230 -11.45 13.21 0.02
C LEU A 230 -12.11 12.84 -1.33
N ALA A 231 -13.38 12.44 -1.33
CA ALA A 231 -14.14 12.24 -2.57
C ALA A 231 -14.21 13.54 -3.40
N ASP A 232 -14.52 14.67 -2.76
CA ASP A 232 -14.51 16.00 -3.38
C ASP A 232 -13.11 16.37 -3.92
N THR A 233 -12.06 16.04 -3.17
CA THR A 233 -10.67 16.26 -3.57
C THR A 233 -10.30 15.44 -4.81
N TYR A 234 -10.66 14.16 -4.84
CA TYR A 234 -10.43 13.32 -6.02
C TYR A 234 -11.25 13.76 -7.23
N ARG A 235 -12.49 14.22 -7.05
CA ARG A 235 -13.28 14.82 -8.14
C ARG A 235 -12.60 16.07 -8.71
N LEU A 236 -12.07 16.94 -7.84
CA LEU A 236 -11.35 18.13 -8.29
C LEU A 236 -10.08 17.78 -9.08
N ILE A 237 -9.32 16.78 -8.63
CA ILE A 237 -8.14 16.27 -9.35
C ILE A 237 -8.57 15.61 -10.68
N GLY A 238 -9.68 14.86 -10.70
CA GLY A 238 -10.25 14.31 -11.93
C GLY A 238 -10.61 15.38 -12.96
N GLU A 239 -11.17 16.52 -12.52
CA GLU A 239 -11.59 17.62 -13.39
C GLU A 239 -10.44 18.53 -13.86
N HIS A 240 -9.39 18.67 -13.06
CA HIS A 240 -8.35 19.70 -13.27
C HIS A 240 -6.92 19.15 -13.34
N GLY A 241 -6.75 17.84 -13.22
CA GLY A 241 -5.44 17.19 -13.19
C GLY A 241 -4.61 17.61 -11.98
N SER A 242 -3.29 17.50 -12.12
CA SER A 242 -2.37 17.84 -11.03
C SER A 242 -2.36 19.33 -10.68
N ASP A 243 -2.76 20.22 -11.60
CA ASP A 243 -2.82 21.67 -11.38
C ASP A 243 -3.68 22.01 -10.15
N ALA A 244 -4.77 21.27 -9.89
CA ALA A 244 -5.58 21.47 -8.69
C ALA A 244 -4.78 21.25 -7.39
N PHE A 245 -3.86 20.28 -7.39
CA PHE A 245 -3.05 19.86 -6.25
C PHE A 245 -1.82 20.74 -6.02
N TYR A 246 -1.16 21.20 -7.09
CA TYR A 246 0.13 21.90 -7.00
C TYR A 246 0.04 23.42 -7.21
N GLU A 247 -1.01 23.92 -7.86
CA GLU A 247 -1.21 25.36 -8.13
C GLU A 247 -2.58 25.89 -7.69
N GLY A 248 -3.54 24.99 -7.45
CA GLY A 248 -4.94 25.30 -7.18
C GLY A 248 -5.31 25.42 -5.70
N GLU A 249 -6.60 25.22 -5.42
CA GLU A 249 -7.15 25.40 -4.07
C GLU A 249 -6.67 24.34 -3.06
N ILE A 250 -6.34 23.13 -3.51
CA ILE A 250 -5.71 22.11 -2.65
C ILE A 250 -4.31 22.57 -2.25
N ALA A 251 -3.53 23.14 -3.18
CA ALA A 251 -2.19 23.67 -2.89
C ALA A 251 -2.26 24.77 -1.83
N GLU A 252 -3.19 25.72 -1.98
CA GLU A 252 -3.42 26.78 -0.99
C GLU A 252 -3.77 26.19 0.39
N ALA A 253 -4.58 25.14 0.44
CA ALA A 253 -4.98 24.49 1.68
C ALA A 253 -3.85 23.70 2.35
N ILE A 254 -3.00 23.01 1.58
CA ILE A 254 -1.78 22.37 2.11
C ILE A 254 -0.89 23.43 2.78
N ILE A 255 -0.61 24.54 2.08
CA ILE A 255 0.24 25.61 2.59
C ILE A 255 -0.36 26.27 3.83
N ASP A 256 -1.68 26.52 3.85
CA ASP A 256 -2.34 27.06 5.04
C ASP A 256 -2.27 26.09 6.21
N THR A 257 -2.53 24.80 5.99
CA THR A 257 -2.48 23.76 7.03
C THR A 257 -1.11 23.67 7.68
N ILE A 258 -0.03 23.63 6.91
CA ILE A 258 1.32 23.52 7.50
C ILE A 258 1.76 24.82 8.18
N HIS A 259 1.39 25.99 7.66
CA HIS A 259 1.77 27.28 8.25
C HIS A 259 0.93 27.66 9.46
N ASN A 260 -0.34 27.26 9.46
CA ASN A 260 -1.31 27.47 10.51
C ASN A 260 -1.96 26.14 10.92
N PRO A 261 -1.21 25.23 11.58
CA PRO A 261 -1.73 23.93 11.99
C PRO A 261 -3.09 24.03 12.72
N PRO A 262 -4.09 23.19 12.38
CA PRO A 262 -5.42 23.19 13.00
C PRO A 262 -5.37 22.53 14.38
N VAL A 263 -4.53 23.08 15.27
CA VAL A 263 -4.21 22.52 16.58
C VAL A 263 -5.31 22.83 17.59
N VAL A 264 -5.64 21.86 18.43
CA VAL A 264 -6.59 22.02 19.54
C VAL A 264 -6.14 23.08 20.55
N ASP A 265 -7.10 23.59 21.34
CA ASP A 265 -6.81 24.42 22.51
C ASP A 265 -5.93 23.66 23.54
N ASP A 266 -4.71 24.16 23.80
CA ASP A 266 -3.73 23.63 24.78
C ASP A 266 -3.15 22.24 24.41
N PRO A 267 -2.35 22.14 23.32
CA PRO A 267 -1.75 20.88 22.91
C PRO A 267 -0.70 20.39 23.91
N GLU A 268 -0.49 19.07 23.98
CA GLU A 268 0.45 18.44 24.91
C GLU A 268 1.92 18.86 24.65
N HIS A 269 2.26 19.17 23.41
CA HIS A 269 3.56 19.67 23.01
C HIS A 269 3.45 20.77 21.93
N GLU A 270 4.56 21.47 21.70
CA GLU A 270 4.64 22.52 20.69
C GLU A 270 4.47 21.94 19.28
N ILE A 271 3.69 22.62 18.44
CA ILE A 271 3.53 22.30 17.02
C ILE A 271 4.22 23.40 16.21
N LEU A 272 5.25 23.02 15.45
CA LEU A 272 6.02 23.93 14.61
C LEU A 272 5.29 24.18 13.29
N ALA A 273 5.18 25.45 12.91
CA ALA A 273 4.74 25.83 11.58
C ALA A 273 5.75 25.34 10.53
N GLY A 274 5.24 24.92 9.37
CA GLY A 274 6.02 24.60 8.19
C GLY A 274 6.68 25.83 7.57
N ASN A 275 7.44 25.61 6.51
CA ASN A 275 8.15 26.66 5.77
C ASN A 275 8.11 26.49 4.25
N MET A 276 7.36 25.49 3.77
CA MET A 276 7.13 25.25 2.35
C MET A 276 6.24 26.35 1.79
N SER A 277 6.55 26.80 0.59
CA SER A 277 5.84 27.85 -0.13
C SER A 277 5.04 27.26 -1.30
N MET A 278 4.13 28.06 -1.87
CA MET A 278 3.45 27.70 -3.13
C MET A 278 4.45 27.47 -4.28
N ASP A 279 5.56 28.22 -4.30
CA ASP A 279 6.62 28.02 -5.28
C ASP A 279 7.28 26.64 -5.09
N ASP A 280 7.44 26.16 -3.86
CA ASP A 280 7.98 24.81 -3.60
C ASP A 280 7.03 23.72 -4.13
N LEU A 281 5.72 23.84 -3.89
CA LEU A 281 4.73 22.88 -4.42
C LEU A 281 4.71 22.89 -5.96
N SER A 282 4.56 24.05 -6.57
CA SER A 282 4.41 24.17 -8.04
C SER A 282 5.66 23.77 -8.83
N ASN A 283 6.85 23.81 -8.22
CA ASN A 283 8.10 23.41 -8.89
C ASN A 283 8.47 21.93 -8.66
N TYR A 284 7.62 21.14 -8.00
CA TYR A 284 7.89 19.71 -7.82
C TYR A 284 7.81 18.97 -9.14
N GLU A 285 8.83 18.16 -9.42
CA GLU A 285 8.89 17.32 -10.62
C GLU A 285 9.15 15.86 -10.21
N VAL A 286 8.56 14.93 -10.95
CA VAL A 286 8.99 13.52 -10.94
C VAL A 286 10.36 13.37 -11.60
N LEU A 287 11.11 12.37 -11.16
CA LEU A 287 12.45 12.11 -11.72
C LEU A 287 12.43 10.82 -12.53
N PRO A 288 12.86 10.83 -13.80
CA PRO A 288 13.11 9.61 -14.54
C PRO A 288 14.36 8.93 -13.97
N ARG A 289 14.26 7.61 -13.70
CA ARG A 289 15.34 6.81 -13.14
C ARG A 289 15.47 5.49 -13.89
N ASP A 290 16.71 5.08 -14.15
CA ASP A 290 17.00 3.69 -14.49
C ASP A 290 16.80 2.82 -13.23
N PRO A 291 16.19 1.63 -13.33
CA PRO A 291 16.08 0.72 -12.21
C PRO A 291 17.46 0.22 -11.75
N VAL A 292 17.54 -0.14 -10.47
CA VAL A 292 18.64 -0.99 -9.98
C VAL A 292 18.47 -2.36 -10.61
N HIS A 293 19.55 -2.86 -11.22
CA HIS A 293 19.57 -4.18 -11.86
C HIS A 293 20.72 -5.02 -11.33
N VAL A 294 20.43 -6.27 -10.94
CA VAL A 294 21.44 -7.31 -10.69
C VAL A 294 20.98 -8.63 -11.29
N ASN A 295 21.93 -9.49 -11.65
CA ASN A 295 21.64 -10.88 -11.95
C ASN A 295 21.86 -11.74 -10.69
N TYR A 296 20.88 -12.56 -10.31
CA TYR A 296 20.95 -13.47 -9.17
C TYR A 296 20.64 -14.89 -9.65
N ARG A 297 21.67 -15.74 -9.73
CA ARG A 297 21.53 -17.16 -10.14
C ARG A 297 20.85 -17.38 -11.50
N GLY A 298 20.97 -16.42 -12.42
CA GLY A 298 20.34 -16.46 -13.74
C GLY A 298 19.14 -15.53 -13.88
N TYR A 299 18.47 -15.17 -12.78
CA TYR A 299 17.34 -14.24 -12.80
C TYR A 299 17.80 -12.79 -12.83
N ASP A 300 17.13 -11.95 -13.62
CA ASP A 300 17.34 -10.51 -13.63
C ASP A 300 16.39 -9.83 -12.65
N VAL A 301 16.96 -9.17 -11.64
CA VAL A 301 16.21 -8.53 -10.55
C VAL A 301 16.27 -7.02 -10.72
N TYR A 302 15.10 -6.42 -10.90
CA TYR A 302 14.91 -4.98 -11.06
C TYR A 302 14.25 -4.38 -9.82
N SER A 303 14.86 -3.36 -9.22
CA SER A 303 14.34 -2.67 -8.03
C SER A 303 14.54 -1.16 -8.11
N SER A 304 14.01 -0.42 -7.14
CA SER A 304 14.01 1.05 -7.17
C SER A 304 15.41 1.68 -7.05
N ALA A 305 15.60 2.78 -7.77
CA ALA A 305 16.83 3.57 -7.74
C ALA A 305 17.03 4.34 -6.41
N PRO A 306 18.26 4.75 -6.07
CA PRO A 306 18.50 5.70 -4.98
C PRO A 306 17.66 6.97 -5.15
N SER A 307 17.02 7.51 -4.11
CA SER A 307 17.27 7.32 -2.66
C SER A 307 16.57 6.12 -1.98
N SER A 308 16.02 5.19 -2.76
CA SER A 308 15.40 3.96 -2.29
C SER A 308 16.39 2.84 -1.99
N SER A 309 15.91 1.78 -1.34
CA SER A 309 16.72 0.63 -0.91
C SER A 309 16.88 -0.49 -1.94
N GLY A 310 16.54 -0.30 -3.22
CA GLY A 310 16.76 -1.33 -4.24
C GLY A 310 18.24 -1.75 -4.38
N VAL A 311 19.18 -0.81 -4.14
CA VAL A 311 20.62 -1.12 -4.08
C VAL A 311 20.94 -2.12 -2.97
N THR A 312 20.28 -2.01 -1.81
CA THR A 312 20.46 -2.93 -0.68
C THR A 312 19.90 -4.32 -0.97
N ILE A 313 18.78 -4.42 -1.71
CA ILE A 313 18.28 -5.69 -2.22
C ILE A 313 19.35 -6.34 -3.12
N GLY A 314 19.80 -5.61 -4.14
CA GLY A 314 20.75 -6.15 -5.12
C GLY A 314 22.09 -6.53 -4.52
N GLN A 315 22.61 -5.73 -3.58
CA GLN A 315 23.82 -6.05 -2.83
C GLN A 315 23.66 -7.32 -1.99
N THR A 316 22.54 -7.46 -1.28
CA THR A 316 22.30 -8.66 -0.45
C THR A 316 22.24 -9.92 -1.31
N LEU A 317 21.53 -9.87 -2.44
CA LEU A 317 21.47 -10.98 -3.40
C LEU A 317 22.85 -11.33 -3.97
N ASN A 318 23.67 -10.35 -4.32
CA ASN A 318 25.04 -10.61 -4.77
C ASN A 318 25.91 -11.28 -3.68
N ILE A 319 25.74 -10.90 -2.41
CA ILE A 319 26.43 -11.56 -1.30
C ILE A 319 25.92 -13.01 -1.16
N LEU A 320 24.60 -13.24 -1.24
CA LEU A 320 24.00 -14.58 -1.12
C LEU A 320 24.38 -15.53 -2.25
N GLU A 321 24.62 -15.02 -3.46
CA GLU A 321 24.95 -15.84 -4.64
C GLU A 321 26.23 -16.68 -4.45
N GLY A 322 27.14 -16.25 -3.55
CA GLY A 322 28.36 -17.01 -3.22
C GLY A 322 28.12 -18.27 -2.40
N PHE A 323 26.92 -18.45 -1.83
CA PHE A 323 26.54 -19.60 -1.00
C PHE A 323 25.60 -20.55 -1.77
N ASP A 324 25.68 -21.85 -1.45
CA ASP A 324 24.94 -22.93 -2.13
C ASP A 324 23.57 -23.18 -1.45
N LEU A 325 22.68 -22.18 -1.52
CA LEU A 325 21.40 -22.19 -0.81
C LEU A 325 20.48 -23.34 -1.24
N ASP A 326 20.45 -23.69 -2.53
CA ASP A 326 19.64 -24.80 -3.08
C ASP A 326 19.93 -26.16 -2.40
N ASN A 327 21.16 -26.35 -1.90
CA ASN A 327 21.60 -27.59 -1.25
C ASN A 327 21.72 -27.46 0.27
N SER A 328 21.56 -26.26 0.82
CA SER A 328 21.56 -26.00 2.25
C SER A 328 20.25 -26.43 2.89
N ASP A 329 20.29 -26.77 4.18
CA ASP A 329 19.06 -26.83 4.96
C ASP A 329 18.55 -25.42 5.32
N ARG A 330 17.33 -25.36 5.86
CA ARG A 330 16.68 -24.09 6.19
C ARG A 330 17.50 -23.25 7.18
N THR A 331 18.14 -23.90 8.16
CA THR A 331 18.93 -23.22 9.19
C THR A 331 20.17 -22.59 8.59
N GLU A 332 20.92 -23.35 7.79
CA GLU A 332 22.10 -22.83 7.11
C GLU A 332 21.75 -21.68 6.15
N GLY A 333 20.69 -21.82 5.35
CA GLY A 333 20.29 -20.75 4.45
C GLY A 333 19.77 -19.50 5.16
N MET A 334 19.03 -19.63 6.26
CA MET A 334 18.63 -18.48 7.08
C MET A 334 19.80 -17.85 7.82
N HIS A 335 20.82 -18.61 8.20
CA HIS A 335 22.07 -18.04 8.72
C HIS A 335 22.73 -17.12 7.69
N TYR A 336 22.91 -17.59 6.45
CA TYR A 336 23.49 -16.75 5.38
C TYR A 336 22.62 -15.54 5.06
N PHE A 337 21.29 -15.70 5.03
CA PHE A 337 20.35 -14.58 4.87
C PHE A 337 20.53 -13.49 5.94
N ILE A 338 20.58 -13.88 7.22
CA ILE A 338 20.77 -12.96 8.34
C ILE A 338 22.10 -12.21 8.19
N GLU A 339 23.20 -12.94 7.96
CA GLU A 339 24.54 -12.34 7.88
C GLU A 339 24.70 -11.45 6.64
N ALA A 340 24.25 -11.88 5.46
CA ALA A 340 24.30 -11.10 4.23
C ALA A 340 23.50 -9.80 4.37
N SER A 341 22.28 -9.87 4.93
CA SER A 341 21.45 -8.70 5.22
C SER A 341 22.19 -7.75 6.16
N ARG A 342 22.82 -8.25 7.23
CA ARG A 342 23.58 -7.41 8.18
C ARG A 342 24.66 -6.59 7.47
N TYR A 343 25.48 -7.21 6.64
CA TYR A 343 26.57 -6.52 5.94
C TYR A 343 26.07 -5.53 4.87
N ALA A 344 24.96 -5.83 4.19
CA ALA A 344 24.37 -4.91 3.21
C ALA A 344 23.68 -3.71 3.88
N PHE A 345 23.04 -3.91 5.04
CA PHE A 345 22.47 -2.81 5.83
C PHE A 345 23.56 -1.87 6.34
N ALA A 346 24.71 -2.39 6.79
CA ALA A 346 25.84 -1.54 7.17
C ALA A 346 26.27 -0.58 6.04
N ASP A 347 26.33 -1.08 4.80
CA ASP A 347 26.74 -0.27 3.65
C ASP A 347 25.63 0.68 3.19
N ARG A 348 24.37 0.26 3.24
CA ARG A 348 23.21 1.14 3.00
C ARG A 348 23.26 2.36 3.88
N ASP A 349 23.48 2.12 5.16
CA ASP A 349 23.40 3.07 6.23
C ASP A 349 24.50 4.14 6.12
N GLU A 350 25.69 3.76 5.64
CA GLU A 350 26.79 4.68 5.33
C GLU A 350 26.61 5.44 4.00
N TYR A 351 26.23 4.74 2.92
CA TYR A 351 26.41 5.27 1.56
C TYR A 351 25.12 5.72 0.86
N LEU A 352 23.94 5.22 1.25
CA LEU A 352 22.71 5.50 0.52
C LEU A 352 22.24 6.94 0.77
N GLY A 353 21.75 7.61 -0.28
CA GLY A 353 21.26 8.99 -0.20
C GLY A 353 20.53 9.44 -1.45
N ASP A 354 20.24 10.74 -1.52
CA ASP A 354 19.76 11.37 -2.76
C ASP A 354 20.95 11.66 -3.69
N SER A 355 21.01 10.93 -4.80
CA SER A 355 22.06 11.04 -5.81
C SER A 355 22.18 12.41 -6.49
N ARG A 356 21.19 13.30 -6.31
CA ARG A 356 21.29 14.71 -6.77
C ARG A 356 22.20 15.55 -5.88
N HIS A 357 22.41 15.13 -4.63
CA HIS A 357 23.14 15.89 -3.61
C HIS A 357 24.42 15.21 -3.12
N THR A 358 24.51 13.88 -3.26
CA THR A 358 25.69 13.10 -2.88
C THR A 358 26.06 12.09 -3.96
N GLU A 359 27.35 11.78 -4.07
CA GLU A 359 27.79 10.65 -4.87
C GLU A 359 27.54 9.35 -4.09
N ILE A 360 27.06 8.31 -4.78
CA ILE A 360 26.75 7.01 -4.19
C ILE A 360 27.53 5.95 -4.97
N PRO A 361 28.27 5.04 -4.32
CA PRO A 361 29.09 4.03 -4.98
C PRO A 361 28.24 2.84 -5.48
N VAL A 362 27.15 3.12 -6.22
CA VAL A 362 26.16 2.11 -6.65
C VAL A 362 26.82 0.96 -7.39
N ASN A 363 27.72 1.23 -8.35
CA ASN A 363 28.40 0.18 -9.11
C ASN A 363 29.30 -0.67 -8.19
N GLY A 364 29.96 -0.05 -7.22
CA GLY A 364 30.77 -0.75 -6.23
C GLY A 364 29.93 -1.66 -5.33
N MET A 365 28.83 -1.13 -4.76
CA MET A 365 27.90 -1.87 -3.91
C MET A 365 27.23 -3.05 -4.62
N LEU A 366 26.98 -2.91 -5.94
CA LEU A 366 26.38 -3.95 -6.77
C LEU A 366 27.40 -4.82 -7.53
N SER A 367 28.70 -4.65 -7.29
CA SER A 367 29.72 -5.46 -7.96
C SER A 367 29.84 -6.85 -7.33
N LYS A 368 30.11 -7.86 -8.16
CA LYS A 368 30.35 -9.24 -7.69
C LYS A 368 31.64 -9.31 -6.87
N GLU A 369 32.67 -8.55 -7.26
CA GLU A 369 33.95 -8.51 -6.54
C GLU A 369 33.82 -7.93 -5.13
N TYR A 370 33.01 -6.89 -4.93
CA TYR A 370 32.74 -6.36 -3.59
C TYR A 370 31.90 -7.33 -2.75
N ALA A 371 30.92 -7.99 -3.37
CA ALA A 371 30.16 -9.04 -2.69
C ALA A 371 31.06 -10.19 -2.20
N GLU A 372 32.03 -10.63 -3.01
CA GLU A 372 33.06 -11.61 -2.61
C GLU A 372 33.93 -11.12 -1.44
N GLU A 373 34.19 -9.82 -1.33
CA GLU A 373 34.87 -9.24 -0.16
C GLU A 373 33.99 -9.34 1.09
N ARG A 374 32.72 -8.97 1.00
CA ARG A 374 31.80 -9.03 2.14
C ARG A 374 31.54 -10.47 2.60
N GLN A 375 31.44 -11.42 1.67
CA GLN A 375 31.30 -12.86 1.95
C GLN A 375 32.42 -13.41 2.83
N GLN A 376 33.67 -12.91 2.71
CA GLN A 376 34.80 -13.38 3.52
C GLN A 376 34.66 -13.11 5.02
N ASN A 377 33.71 -12.24 5.40
CA ASN A 377 33.41 -11.94 6.81
C ASN A 377 32.29 -12.82 7.39
N ILE A 378 31.64 -13.63 6.56
CA ILE A 378 30.57 -14.55 6.97
C ILE A 378 31.17 -15.92 7.27
N SER A 379 30.81 -16.51 8.41
CA SER A 379 31.32 -17.81 8.86
C SER A 379 30.23 -18.87 8.80
N ASP A 380 30.47 -19.97 8.08
CA ASP A 380 29.49 -21.05 7.86
C ASP A 380 28.82 -21.60 9.15
N ASP A 381 29.51 -21.56 10.29
CA ASP A 381 29.08 -22.18 11.55
C ASP A 381 28.95 -21.21 12.75
N SER A 382 29.10 -19.90 12.53
CA SER A 382 28.96 -18.94 13.64
C SER A 382 28.46 -17.55 13.20
N ALA A 383 27.52 -17.02 13.97
CA ALA A 383 26.96 -15.69 13.76
C ALA A 383 27.97 -14.58 14.08
N THR A 384 27.93 -13.48 13.33
CA THR A 384 28.59 -12.25 13.75
C THR A 384 27.86 -11.67 14.97
N LEU A 385 28.60 -11.08 15.91
CA LEU A 385 28.05 -10.54 17.15
C LEU A 385 28.06 -9.02 17.15
N GLY A 386 26.91 -8.41 17.45
CA GLY A 386 26.77 -6.96 17.48
C GLY A 386 26.60 -6.35 16.08
N GLN A 387 26.74 -5.03 16.04
CA GLN A 387 26.74 -4.26 14.80
C GLN A 387 28.07 -4.46 14.04
N VAL A 388 27.99 -4.49 12.71
CA VAL A 388 29.16 -4.52 11.81
C VAL A 388 29.36 -3.18 11.13
N GLU A 389 30.61 -2.88 10.81
CA GLU A 389 30.99 -1.67 10.09
C GLU A 389 30.71 -1.78 8.58
N PRO A 390 30.48 -0.65 7.89
CA PRO A 390 30.46 -0.61 6.44
C PRO A 390 31.79 -1.08 5.85
N GLY A 391 31.76 -1.65 4.64
CA GLY A 391 32.95 -1.92 3.83
C GLY A 391 33.29 -0.73 2.92
N ASP A 392 34.25 -0.89 2.00
CA ASP A 392 34.69 0.15 1.06
C ASP A 392 34.32 -0.19 -0.41
N PRO A 393 33.07 0.06 -0.84
CA PRO A 393 32.64 -0.17 -2.23
C PRO A 393 33.31 0.80 -3.21
N TRP A 394 33.91 1.91 -2.76
CA TRP A 394 34.56 2.89 -3.65
C TRP A 394 35.77 2.29 -4.37
N ALA A 395 36.45 1.31 -3.76
CA ALA A 395 37.52 0.57 -4.40
C ALA A 395 37.08 -0.18 -5.66
N TYR A 396 35.77 -0.46 -5.77
CA TYR A 396 35.13 -1.20 -6.87
C TYR A 396 34.32 -0.28 -7.81
N ASN A 397 34.33 1.03 -7.56
CA ASN A 397 33.52 2.02 -8.29
C ASN A 397 34.26 2.72 -9.46
N ASP A 398 35.52 2.35 -9.73
CA ASP A 398 36.44 2.86 -10.78
C ASP A 398 36.60 4.41 -10.92
N LEU A 399 37.56 4.95 -10.13
CA LEU A 399 38.28 6.25 -10.18
C LEU A 399 37.67 7.52 -9.51
N GLN A 400 38.22 7.78 -8.30
CA GLN A 400 38.39 9.03 -7.51
C GLN A 400 37.48 9.30 -6.29
N THR A 401 37.81 8.58 -5.21
CA THR A 401 38.07 9.05 -3.82
C THR A 401 36.98 9.73 -2.98
N PHE A 402 36.51 8.94 -2.00
CA PHE A 402 36.31 9.13 -0.55
C PHE A 402 35.46 10.29 0.01
N ALA A 403 34.55 9.91 0.92
CA ALA A 403 34.34 10.59 2.20
C ALA A 403 34.52 9.58 3.36
N GLU A 404 34.94 10.08 4.53
CA GLU A 404 35.34 9.34 5.73
C GLU A 404 34.13 8.99 6.63
N GLU A 405 34.28 7.89 7.38
CA GLU A 405 33.37 7.36 8.41
C GLU A 405 32.89 8.44 9.41
N ASP A 406 31.58 8.45 9.72
CA ASP A 406 31.04 9.10 10.92
C ASP A 406 29.93 8.22 11.55
N GLU A 407 30.02 8.04 12.86
CA GLU A 407 29.15 7.16 13.67
C GLU A 407 27.80 7.83 14.02
N ASP A 408 26.80 6.95 14.23
CA ASP A 408 25.44 7.14 14.77
C ASP A 408 24.32 7.48 13.77
N LEU A 409 23.63 6.43 13.31
CA LEU A 409 22.35 6.52 12.61
C LEU A 409 21.17 6.35 13.56
N VAL A 410 20.13 7.16 13.32
CA VAL A 410 18.84 7.03 14.00
C VAL A 410 18.04 5.95 13.30
N GLU A 411 17.66 4.91 14.06
CA GLU A 411 16.83 3.80 13.62
C GLU A 411 15.59 4.27 12.83
N ALA A 412 15.23 3.55 11.77
CA ALA A 412 13.89 3.67 11.21
C ALA A 412 12.87 3.26 12.28
N ASP A 413 12.12 4.25 12.79
CA ASP A 413 11.10 4.06 13.81
C ASP A 413 10.16 2.90 13.43
N PRO A 414 9.94 1.90 14.31
CA PRO A 414 9.07 0.76 14.04
C PRO A 414 7.62 1.15 13.72
N SER A 415 7.22 2.40 13.97
CA SER A 415 5.93 2.98 13.55
C SER A 415 5.88 3.47 12.09
N SER A 416 6.94 3.27 11.29
CA SER A 416 6.93 3.62 9.86
C SER A 416 6.01 2.72 9.06
N GLU A 417 5.12 3.34 8.27
CA GLU A 417 4.09 2.65 7.51
C GLU A 417 4.01 3.07 6.06
N THR A 418 3.46 2.21 5.23
CA THR A 418 3.54 2.27 3.77
C THR A 418 2.38 1.45 3.21
N ILE A 419 2.00 1.68 1.96
CA ILE A 419 1.15 0.78 1.20
C ILE A 419 1.95 0.12 0.07
N HIS A 420 1.63 -1.12 -0.25
CA HIS A 420 2.10 -1.78 -1.47
C HIS A 420 0.95 -2.36 -2.30
N LEU A 421 1.15 -2.43 -3.60
CA LEU A 421 0.29 -3.16 -4.53
C LEU A 421 1.10 -3.68 -5.72
N SER A 422 0.63 -4.77 -6.31
CA SER A 422 1.15 -5.29 -7.57
C SER A 422 0.00 -5.60 -8.53
N VAL A 423 0.16 -5.24 -9.80
CA VAL A 423 -0.84 -5.39 -10.87
C VAL A 423 -0.18 -5.92 -12.14
N SER A 424 -0.86 -6.80 -12.85
CA SER A 424 -0.54 -7.16 -14.24
C SER A 424 -1.81 -7.10 -15.08
N ASP A 425 -1.66 -6.80 -16.37
CA ASP A 425 -2.75 -6.77 -17.34
C ASP A 425 -2.63 -7.88 -18.38
N ARG A 426 -3.64 -7.99 -19.25
CA ARG A 426 -3.70 -8.95 -20.36
C ARG A 426 -2.65 -8.75 -21.45
N ASP A 427 -2.05 -7.55 -21.52
CA ASP A 427 -1.03 -7.23 -22.52
C ASP A 427 0.38 -7.57 -22.00
N GLY A 428 0.49 -8.02 -20.75
CA GLY A 428 1.72 -8.45 -20.11
C GLY A 428 2.44 -7.36 -19.33
N ASN A 429 1.89 -6.15 -19.24
CA ASN A 429 2.50 -5.10 -18.43
C ASN A 429 2.40 -5.45 -16.95
N VAL A 430 3.42 -5.09 -16.18
CA VAL A 430 3.51 -5.38 -14.75
C VAL A 430 3.86 -4.13 -13.99
N VAL A 431 3.09 -3.83 -12.94
CA VAL A 431 3.34 -2.72 -12.01
C VAL A 431 3.58 -3.26 -10.61
N SER A 432 4.68 -2.86 -10.00
CA SER A 432 4.95 -3.02 -8.56
C SER A 432 5.07 -1.62 -7.96
N TYR A 433 4.16 -1.26 -7.05
CA TYR A 433 4.03 0.11 -6.58
C TYR A 433 4.02 0.19 -5.05
N THR A 434 4.97 0.95 -4.50
CA THR A 434 5.05 1.24 -3.06
C THR A 434 4.95 2.75 -2.81
N SER A 435 4.08 3.16 -1.89
CA SER A 435 3.85 4.58 -1.54
C SER A 435 3.66 4.78 -0.04
N THR A 436 4.03 5.96 0.48
CA THR A 436 4.06 6.21 1.93
C THR A 436 3.80 7.68 2.30
N ILE A 437 3.21 7.89 3.49
CA ILE A 437 3.24 9.18 4.22
C ILE A 437 4.31 9.23 5.33
N ASN A 438 5.26 8.29 5.28
CA ASN A 438 6.38 8.01 6.18
C ASN A 438 6.03 7.27 7.48
N LEU A 439 5.70 7.96 8.57
CA LEU A 439 5.22 7.31 9.79
C LEU A 439 3.72 7.04 9.71
N MET A 440 3.24 6.05 10.46
CA MET A 440 1.80 5.81 10.60
C MET A 440 1.09 7.11 11.00
N GLY A 441 0.06 7.49 10.25
CA GLY A 441 -0.68 8.75 10.45
C GLY A 441 0.07 10.02 10.00
N GLY A 442 1.25 9.89 9.38
CA GLY A 442 2.06 11.01 8.89
C GLY A 442 2.41 12.00 10.01
N ASN A 443 2.25 13.29 9.71
CA ASN A 443 2.41 14.36 10.71
C ASN A 443 1.18 14.55 11.61
N GLY A 444 0.13 13.75 11.41
CA GLY A 444 -1.13 13.81 12.14
C GLY A 444 -2.16 14.81 11.63
N MET A 445 -1.84 15.67 10.66
CA MET A 445 -2.74 16.71 10.15
C MET A 445 -3.50 16.24 8.91
N VAL A 446 -4.83 16.20 9.01
CA VAL A 446 -5.73 16.19 7.85
C VAL A 446 -5.86 17.61 7.31
N VAL A 447 -5.72 17.78 6.00
CA VAL A 447 -5.95 19.07 5.32
C VAL A 447 -7.45 19.41 5.42
N PRO A 448 -7.85 20.48 6.14
CA PRO A 448 -9.26 20.76 6.39
C PRO A 448 -10.05 21.00 5.11
N GLY A 449 -11.17 20.29 4.93
CA GLY A 449 -12.01 20.36 3.73
C GLY A 449 -11.52 19.53 2.54
N TYR A 450 -10.39 18.82 2.68
CA TYR A 450 -9.84 17.97 1.61
C TYR A 450 -9.56 16.52 2.05
N GLY A 451 -9.66 16.21 3.35
CA GLY A 451 -9.82 14.83 3.83
C GLY A 451 -8.58 13.91 3.79
N PHE A 452 -7.40 14.38 3.39
CA PHE A 452 -6.17 13.55 3.37
C PHE A 452 -5.14 13.98 4.42
N LEU A 453 -4.37 12.99 4.92
CA LEU A 453 -3.26 13.18 5.85
C LEU A 453 -2.01 13.69 5.14
N LEU A 454 -1.27 14.58 5.80
CA LEU A 454 0.04 15.05 5.33
C LEU A 454 1.17 14.16 5.86
N ASN A 455 2.18 13.93 5.00
CA ASN A 455 3.37 13.21 5.39
C ASN A 455 4.19 13.91 6.48
N ASN A 456 5.04 13.13 7.13
CA ASN A 456 6.15 13.64 7.93
C ASN A 456 7.50 13.13 7.41
N GLY A 457 7.73 13.21 6.10
CA GLY A 457 8.92 12.67 5.44
C GLY A 457 10.25 13.16 6.04
N PHE A 458 10.25 14.30 6.73
CA PHE A 458 11.43 14.88 7.37
C PHE A 458 11.20 15.10 8.86
N ASN A 459 11.38 14.06 9.67
CA ASN A 459 11.01 14.07 11.09
C ASN A 459 12.12 13.63 12.06
N SER A 460 13.08 12.83 11.61
CA SER A 460 14.22 12.38 12.43
C SER A 460 15.38 11.80 11.64
N ARG A 461 15.11 11.24 10.47
CA ARG A 461 16.09 10.59 9.60
C ARG A 461 17.24 11.52 9.17
N THR A 462 16.98 12.83 9.10
CA THR A 462 17.94 13.85 8.66
C THR A 462 18.81 14.41 9.78
N ALA A 463 18.66 14.01 11.05
CA ALA A 463 19.41 14.62 12.16
C ALA A 463 20.85 14.07 12.23
N THR A 464 21.65 14.36 11.21
CA THR A 464 23.10 14.28 11.25
C THR A 464 23.65 15.70 11.25
N ASP A 465 24.59 15.99 12.15
CA ASP A 465 25.30 17.27 12.16
C ASP A 465 26.42 17.30 11.12
N SER A 466 26.71 16.17 10.47
CA SER A 466 27.78 16.01 9.48
C SER A 466 27.32 16.51 8.10
N PRO A 467 27.86 17.64 7.59
CA PRO A 467 27.44 18.20 6.30
C PRO A 467 27.75 17.31 5.10
N ASP A 468 28.69 16.38 5.26
CA ASP A 468 29.14 15.45 4.23
C ASP A 468 28.28 14.17 4.17
N HIS A 469 27.44 13.94 5.18
CA HIS A 469 26.57 12.75 5.23
C HIS A 469 25.51 12.79 4.11
N PRO A 470 25.22 11.66 3.44
CA PRO A 470 24.20 11.55 2.38
C PRO A 470 22.83 12.11 2.74
N ASN A 471 22.42 11.96 4.01
CA ASN A 471 21.14 12.41 4.54
C ASN A 471 21.15 13.77 5.28
N TYR A 472 22.20 14.57 5.13
CA TYR A 472 22.27 15.88 5.78
C TYR A 472 21.09 16.79 5.36
N PRO A 473 20.41 17.49 6.30
CA PRO A 473 19.25 18.33 5.98
C PRO A 473 19.63 19.44 5.01
N ARG A 474 18.97 19.49 3.84
CA ARG A 474 19.22 20.51 2.82
C ARG A 474 17.99 20.72 1.92
N PRO A 475 17.90 21.87 1.26
CA PRO A 475 16.88 22.14 0.24
C PRO A 475 16.83 21.10 -0.87
N GLY A 476 15.62 20.76 -1.35
CA GLY A 476 15.41 19.87 -2.48
C GLY A 476 15.92 18.44 -2.28
N LEU A 477 16.17 18.00 -1.04
CA LEU A 477 16.53 16.62 -0.71
C LEU A 477 15.32 15.69 -0.81
N ARG A 478 15.45 14.55 -1.51
CA ARG A 478 14.49 13.43 -1.44
C ARG A 478 14.75 12.60 -0.20
N MET A 479 13.67 12.21 0.46
CA MET A 479 13.73 11.32 1.62
C MET A 479 14.46 10.01 1.26
N ILE A 480 15.41 9.59 2.09
CA ILE A 480 15.90 8.20 2.05
C ILE A 480 14.79 7.29 2.53
N THR A 481 14.48 6.28 1.72
CA THR A 481 13.35 5.40 1.95
C THR A 481 13.74 3.94 1.81
N THR A 482 12.97 3.09 2.47
CA THR A 482 13.13 1.64 2.49
C THR A 482 12.26 0.93 1.47
N MET A 483 11.41 1.69 0.75
CA MET A 483 10.61 1.18 -0.35
C MET A 483 11.51 0.46 -1.37
N SER A 484 11.08 -0.68 -1.86
CA SER A 484 11.82 -1.47 -2.85
C SER A 484 10.88 -2.36 -3.66
N PRO A 485 9.89 -1.77 -4.37
CA PRO A 485 9.09 -2.53 -5.32
C PRO A 485 10.03 -3.23 -6.31
N THR A 486 9.83 -4.53 -6.51
CA THR A 486 10.80 -5.37 -7.21
C THR A 486 10.10 -6.26 -8.22
N ILE A 487 10.65 -6.33 -9.44
CA ILE A 487 10.20 -7.21 -10.52
C ILE A 487 11.40 -8.11 -10.89
N ILE A 488 11.15 -9.40 -11.06
CA ILE A 488 12.15 -10.42 -11.37
C ILE A 488 11.79 -11.10 -12.68
N MET A 489 12.79 -11.28 -13.53
CA MET A 489 12.66 -11.89 -14.86
C MET A 489 13.54 -13.13 -14.98
N ASP A 490 13.11 -14.08 -15.80
CA ASP A 490 13.91 -15.21 -16.31
C ASP A 490 13.91 -15.17 -17.85
N ASP A 491 15.07 -15.00 -18.47
CA ASP A 491 15.21 -14.93 -19.94
C ASP A 491 14.21 -13.96 -20.64
N ASN A 492 13.93 -12.81 -19.99
CA ASN A 492 12.97 -11.74 -20.35
C ASN A 492 11.48 -12.03 -20.05
N ASP A 493 11.12 -13.19 -19.50
CA ASP A 493 9.76 -13.44 -19.04
C ASP A 493 9.63 -13.04 -17.56
N PRO A 494 8.59 -12.31 -17.13
CA PRO A 494 8.38 -12.03 -15.72
C PRO A 494 8.13 -13.33 -14.95
N VAL A 495 8.72 -13.46 -13.76
CA VAL A 495 8.52 -14.62 -12.87
C VAL A 495 7.94 -14.21 -11.52
N LEU A 496 8.32 -13.04 -11.01
CA LEU A 496 7.85 -12.53 -9.73
C LEU A 496 7.78 -11.00 -9.72
N ALA A 497 6.67 -10.44 -9.25
CA ALA A 497 6.60 -9.05 -8.82
C ALA A 497 6.23 -9.01 -7.33
N VAL A 498 6.99 -8.27 -6.52
CA VAL A 498 6.82 -8.29 -5.07
C VAL A 498 7.18 -6.97 -4.42
N GLY A 499 6.42 -6.65 -3.38
CA GLY A 499 6.78 -5.62 -2.42
C GLY A 499 5.97 -5.74 -1.14
N SER A 500 6.29 -4.87 -0.19
CA SER A 500 5.74 -4.94 1.16
C SER A 500 5.74 -3.54 1.80
N PRO A 501 4.81 -3.24 2.71
CA PRO A 501 4.90 -2.13 3.65
C PRO A 501 5.80 -2.49 4.84
N GLY A 502 5.88 -1.62 5.86
CA GLY A 502 6.53 -1.96 7.14
C GLY A 502 7.89 -1.28 7.42
N GLY A 503 8.14 -0.11 6.82
CA GLY A 503 9.28 0.74 7.16
C GLY A 503 10.63 0.07 6.94
N GLY A 504 11.51 0.07 7.94
CA GLY A 504 12.83 -0.58 7.87
C GLY A 504 12.81 -2.07 7.50
N ARG A 505 11.68 -2.75 7.70
CA ARG A 505 11.51 -4.18 7.46
C ARG A 505 11.19 -4.52 6.01
N ILE A 506 10.79 -3.54 5.17
CA ILE A 506 10.45 -3.75 3.75
C ILE A 506 11.57 -4.51 3.02
N ILE A 507 12.81 -4.10 3.23
CA ILE A 507 13.98 -4.64 2.53
C ILE A 507 14.16 -6.13 2.88
N THR A 508 14.16 -6.47 4.16
CA THR A 508 14.33 -7.85 4.64
C THR A 508 13.15 -8.73 4.27
N THR A 509 11.92 -8.20 4.31
CA THR A 509 10.72 -8.94 3.90
C THR A 509 10.77 -9.28 2.42
N ASN A 510 11.06 -8.30 1.56
CA ASN A 510 11.18 -8.55 0.12
C ASN A 510 12.30 -9.55 -0.17
N LEU A 511 13.48 -9.39 0.44
CA LEU A 511 14.59 -10.35 0.28
C LEU A 511 14.21 -11.76 0.71
N GLN A 512 13.56 -11.93 1.86
CA GLN A 512 13.19 -13.24 2.35
C GLN A 512 12.17 -13.91 1.42
N VAL A 513 11.18 -13.17 0.90
CA VAL A 513 10.22 -13.71 -0.09
C VAL A 513 10.94 -14.12 -1.37
N ILE A 514 11.86 -13.31 -1.87
CA ILE A 514 12.66 -13.62 -3.07
C ILE A 514 13.50 -14.88 -2.86
N VAL A 515 14.22 -14.97 -1.73
CA VAL A 515 15.04 -16.15 -1.38
C VAL A 515 14.17 -17.39 -1.18
N ASN A 516 13.03 -17.25 -0.48
CA ASN A 516 12.08 -18.35 -0.30
C ASN A 516 11.56 -18.89 -1.64
N HIS A 517 11.23 -18.00 -2.56
CA HIS A 517 10.72 -18.38 -3.87
C HIS A 517 11.81 -18.98 -4.77
N LEU A 518 12.94 -18.30 -4.93
CA LEU A 518 13.98 -18.68 -5.90
C LEU A 518 14.94 -19.77 -5.40
N ASP A 519 15.32 -19.76 -4.11
CA ASP A 519 16.30 -20.69 -3.54
C ASP A 519 15.65 -21.88 -2.81
N PHE A 520 14.44 -21.69 -2.26
CA PHE A 520 13.73 -22.73 -1.50
C PHE A 520 12.50 -23.31 -2.20
N ASP A 521 12.24 -22.94 -3.47
CA ASP A 521 11.18 -23.49 -4.31
C ASP A 521 9.78 -23.36 -3.67
N MET A 522 9.57 -22.31 -2.86
CA MET A 522 8.26 -22.00 -2.27
C MET A 522 7.39 -21.28 -3.31
N SER A 523 6.11 -21.63 -3.40
CA SER A 523 5.15 -20.78 -4.10
C SER A 523 5.05 -19.40 -3.43
N LEU A 524 4.59 -18.38 -4.15
CA LEU A 524 4.48 -17.04 -3.57
C LEU A 524 3.60 -17.00 -2.30
N PRO A 525 2.43 -17.66 -2.23
CA PRO A 525 1.65 -17.72 -1.00
C PRO A 525 2.42 -18.37 0.17
N GLU A 526 3.14 -19.47 -0.09
CA GLU A 526 3.95 -20.13 0.95
C GLU A 526 5.09 -19.21 1.42
N ALA A 527 5.75 -18.49 0.51
CA ALA A 527 6.80 -17.55 0.83
C ALA A 527 6.30 -16.33 1.62
N ILE A 528 5.06 -15.89 1.38
CA ILE A 528 4.39 -14.81 2.13
C ILE A 528 4.01 -15.28 3.54
N GLU A 529 3.47 -16.48 3.68
CA GLU A 529 3.05 -17.04 4.97
C GLU A 529 4.24 -17.34 5.89
N ASP A 530 5.39 -17.72 5.32
CA ASP A 530 6.61 -18.08 6.05
C ASP A 530 7.02 -17.04 7.10
N GLN A 531 7.56 -17.53 8.22
CA GLN A 531 7.90 -16.70 9.38
C GLN A 531 9.06 -15.76 9.07
N ARG A 532 8.90 -14.48 9.37
CA ARG A 532 9.85 -13.44 8.94
C ARG A 532 10.98 -13.20 9.95
N LEU A 533 12.18 -13.02 9.40
CA LEU A 533 13.38 -12.59 10.11
C LEU A 533 13.86 -11.26 9.53
N SER A 534 14.21 -10.31 10.41
CA SER A 534 14.65 -8.99 9.99
C SER A 534 15.94 -8.58 10.71
N GLN A 535 17.06 -8.73 10.00
CA GLN A 535 18.38 -8.29 10.46
C GLN A 535 18.79 -7.02 9.72
N ARG A 536 18.80 -5.90 10.45
CA ARG A 536 19.01 -4.54 9.93
C ARG A 536 20.30 -3.88 10.41
N ASN A 537 21.25 -4.67 10.95
CA ASN A 537 22.50 -4.17 11.53
C ASN A 537 22.30 -3.14 12.65
N LEU A 538 21.32 -3.35 13.52
CA LEU A 538 21.04 -2.45 14.64
C LEU A 538 22.15 -2.51 15.69
N SER A 539 22.29 -1.46 16.50
CA SER A 539 23.37 -1.33 17.50
C SER A 539 23.43 -2.48 18.53
N HIS A 540 22.30 -3.12 18.83
CA HIS A 540 22.26 -4.29 19.71
C HIS A 540 22.60 -5.61 18.99
N GLY A 541 22.62 -5.61 17.65
CA GLY A 541 23.06 -6.72 16.79
C GLY A 541 22.10 -7.90 16.66
N GLU A 542 20.95 -7.89 17.34
CA GLU A 542 19.99 -9.00 17.33
C GLU A 542 19.08 -8.92 16.09
N THR A 543 18.57 -10.07 15.67
CA THR A 543 17.63 -10.23 14.55
C THR A 543 16.20 -10.14 15.08
N GLN A 544 15.39 -9.31 14.44
CA GLN A 544 13.98 -9.20 14.78
C GLN A 544 13.21 -10.40 14.22
N TYR A 545 12.24 -10.92 14.97
CA TYR A 545 11.34 -11.98 14.51
C TYR A 545 9.89 -11.65 14.86
N GLU A 546 8.94 -12.39 14.30
CA GLU A 546 7.52 -12.18 14.55
C GLU A 546 7.05 -12.78 15.88
N GLY A 547 6.92 -11.96 16.93
CA GLY A 547 6.55 -12.44 18.27
C GLY A 547 5.25 -13.26 18.31
N ILE A 548 4.35 -13.06 17.35
CA ILE A 548 3.08 -13.81 17.21
C ILE A 548 3.27 -15.32 17.00
N TYR A 549 4.42 -15.76 16.49
CA TYR A 549 4.74 -17.17 16.26
C TYR A 549 5.71 -17.75 17.30
N GLU A 550 5.82 -17.13 18.49
CA GLU A 550 6.82 -17.51 19.51
C GLU A 550 6.85 -19.03 19.83
N GLU A 551 5.67 -19.66 19.88
CA GLU A 551 5.54 -21.09 20.18
C GLU A 551 5.90 -22.01 18.99
N GLU A 552 5.99 -21.47 17.78
CA GLU A 552 6.24 -22.20 16.53
C GLU A 552 7.71 -22.15 16.08
N TYR A 553 8.53 -21.29 16.69
CA TYR A 553 9.94 -21.10 16.30
C TYR A 553 10.85 -22.32 16.48
N GLY A 554 10.37 -23.31 17.22
CA GLY A 554 10.79 -24.71 17.07
C GLY A 554 12.30 -24.93 17.00
N THR A 555 12.72 -25.77 16.07
CA THR A 555 14.13 -26.19 15.91
C THR A 555 15.00 -25.18 15.17
N LEU A 556 14.42 -24.34 14.30
CA LEU A 556 15.19 -23.39 13.49
C LEU A 556 15.87 -22.34 14.39
N PHE A 557 15.12 -21.76 15.33
CA PHE A 557 15.68 -20.76 16.24
C PHE A 557 16.68 -21.38 17.21
N ASP A 558 16.39 -22.55 17.77
CA ASP A 558 17.33 -23.29 18.62
C ASP A 558 18.68 -23.50 17.89
N GLU A 559 18.65 -23.92 16.62
CA GLU A 559 19.85 -24.15 15.83
C GLU A 559 20.58 -22.84 15.46
N LEU A 560 19.86 -21.76 15.12
CA LEU A 560 20.45 -20.45 14.87
C LEU A 560 21.05 -19.82 16.15
N GLU A 561 20.42 -19.99 17.31
CA GLU A 561 20.95 -19.60 18.61
C GLU A 561 22.22 -20.41 18.97
N GLU A 562 22.28 -21.70 18.62
CA GLU A 562 23.49 -22.52 18.77
C GLU A 562 24.65 -21.99 17.93
N MET A 563 24.38 -21.38 16.77
CA MET A 563 25.36 -20.65 15.96
C MET A 563 25.73 -19.28 16.55
N GLY A 564 24.96 -18.77 17.52
CA GLY A 564 25.23 -17.52 18.24
C GLY A 564 24.36 -16.33 17.81
N HIS A 565 23.33 -16.55 16.97
CA HIS A 565 22.37 -15.50 16.64
C HIS A 565 21.56 -15.09 17.88
N GLY A 566 21.35 -13.79 18.05
CA GLY A 566 20.47 -13.22 19.06
C GLY A 566 19.16 -12.76 18.41
N PHE A 567 18.05 -12.87 19.16
CA PHE A 567 16.72 -12.58 18.66
C PHE A 567 15.94 -11.68 19.62
N TYR A 568 15.09 -10.83 19.05
CA TYR A 568 14.11 -10.05 19.82
C TYR A 568 12.78 -10.02 19.08
N PRO A 569 11.64 -10.09 19.79
CA PRO A 569 10.34 -10.10 19.15
C PRO A 569 10.01 -8.72 18.58
N ASP A 570 9.33 -8.71 17.45
CA ASP A 570 8.48 -7.61 17.04
C ASP A 570 7.26 -7.59 17.97
N ASP A 571 7.19 -6.57 18.81
CA ASP A 571 6.09 -6.38 19.77
C ASP A 571 4.78 -5.95 19.07
N ALA A 572 4.81 -5.70 17.75
CA ALA A 572 3.62 -5.41 17.00
C ALA A 572 2.71 -6.64 16.95
N VAL A 573 1.45 -6.45 17.35
CA VAL A 573 0.42 -7.49 17.47
C VAL A 573 0.17 -8.26 16.16
N GLN A 574 0.70 -7.79 15.04
CA GLN A 574 0.40 -8.30 13.70
C GLN A 574 1.60 -8.81 12.92
N GLY A 575 2.77 -8.95 13.55
CA GLY A 575 3.97 -9.42 12.86
C GLY A 575 4.55 -8.40 11.87
N ILE A 576 5.53 -8.85 11.10
CA ILE A 576 6.40 -7.99 10.31
C ILE A 576 5.80 -7.81 8.91
N SER A 577 5.24 -6.64 8.59
CA SER A 577 4.82 -6.24 7.23
C SER A 577 3.63 -7.02 6.63
N ALA A 578 3.18 -6.67 5.40
CA ALA A 578 2.10 -7.35 4.67
C ALA A 578 2.36 -7.37 3.15
N VAL A 579 2.92 -8.46 2.65
CA VAL A 579 3.33 -8.57 1.24
C VAL A 579 2.12 -8.59 0.30
N ALA A 580 2.26 -7.95 -0.86
CA ALA A 580 1.40 -8.16 -2.01
C ALA A 580 2.30 -8.38 -3.24
N GLY A 581 1.95 -9.34 -4.09
CA GLY A 581 2.78 -9.72 -5.23
C GLY A 581 2.09 -10.62 -6.24
N LEU A 582 2.79 -10.89 -7.34
CA LEU A 582 2.36 -11.71 -8.46
C LEU A 582 3.44 -12.75 -8.77
N GLU A 583 3.02 -13.99 -9.00
CA GLU A 583 3.84 -15.10 -9.47
C GLU A 583 3.36 -15.50 -10.86
N PHE A 584 4.26 -15.46 -11.85
CA PHE A 584 3.95 -15.74 -13.24
C PHE A 584 4.28 -17.20 -13.56
N MET A 585 3.28 -17.97 -13.99
CA MET A 585 3.39 -19.42 -14.13
C MET A 585 3.70 -19.82 -15.58
N SER A 586 4.38 -20.96 -15.73
CA SER A 586 4.85 -21.45 -17.04
C SER A 586 3.74 -21.79 -18.06
N ASP A 587 2.49 -21.88 -17.62
CA ASP A 587 1.31 -22.10 -18.46
C ASP A 587 0.63 -20.80 -18.92
N GLY A 588 1.13 -19.64 -18.51
CA GLY A 588 0.64 -18.32 -18.88
C GLY A 588 -0.36 -17.71 -17.89
N GLU A 589 -0.76 -18.47 -16.86
CA GLU A 589 -1.56 -17.93 -15.76
C GLU A 589 -0.68 -17.11 -14.80
N VAL A 590 -1.28 -16.10 -14.17
CA VAL A 590 -0.66 -15.28 -13.13
C VAL A 590 -1.37 -15.54 -11.81
N ARG A 591 -0.60 -15.88 -10.77
CA ARG A 591 -1.09 -16.01 -9.40
C ARG A 591 -0.86 -14.70 -8.65
N ALA A 592 -1.93 -14.00 -8.33
CA ALA A 592 -1.88 -12.92 -7.35
C ALA A 592 -1.90 -13.48 -5.92
N ALA A 593 -1.05 -12.93 -5.06
CA ALA A 593 -0.99 -13.29 -3.65
C ALA A 593 -0.80 -12.06 -2.76
N ALA A 594 -1.57 -11.99 -1.69
CA ALA A 594 -1.51 -10.98 -0.66
C ALA A 594 -1.41 -11.65 0.72
N GLU A 595 -0.89 -10.92 1.70
CA GLU A 595 -0.80 -11.32 3.09
C GLU A 595 -2.15 -11.85 3.62
N PRO A 596 -2.24 -13.07 4.17
CA PRO A 596 -3.51 -13.60 4.66
C PRO A 596 -3.95 -13.06 6.02
N GLU A 597 -3.03 -12.73 6.93
CA GLU A 597 -3.38 -12.44 8.33
C GLU A 597 -2.78 -11.13 8.86
N ARG A 598 -1.48 -10.89 8.63
CA ARG A 598 -0.78 -9.71 9.17
C ARG A 598 -1.42 -8.43 8.62
N ARG A 599 -1.46 -7.35 9.41
CA ARG A 599 -2.14 -6.09 9.01
C ARG A 599 -3.64 -6.20 8.73
N GLY A 600 -4.30 -7.22 9.26
CA GLY A 600 -5.68 -7.54 8.93
C GLY A 600 -5.83 -8.19 7.56
N GLY A 601 -4.73 -8.71 7.01
CA GLY A 601 -4.60 -9.32 5.68
C GLY A 601 -4.70 -8.32 4.53
N GLY A 602 -4.51 -8.82 3.32
CA GLY A 602 -4.73 -8.16 2.04
C GLY A 602 -5.71 -8.94 1.16
N SER A 603 -5.81 -8.56 -0.11
CA SER A 603 -6.73 -9.16 -1.08
C SER A 603 -6.07 -9.31 -2.44
N ALA A 604 -6.29 -10.46 -3.06
CA ALA A 604 -5.90 -10.79 -4.41
C ALA A 604 -7.15 -11.03 -5.28
N MET A 605 -7.09 -10.58 -6.53
CA MET A 605 -8.07 -10.82 -7.58
C MET A 605 -7.34 -11.11 -8.88
N ALA A 606 -7.95 -11.90 -9.75
CA ALA A 606 -7.44 -12.18 -11.10
C ALA A 606 -8.63 -12.34 -12.04
N LEU A 607 -8.41 -11.98 -13.30
CA LEU A 607 -9.37 -12.10 -14.40
C LEU A 607 -8.94 -13.24 -15.31
N ASP A 608 -9.90 -13.86 -15.97
CA ASP A 608 -9.65 -14.77 -17.09
C ASP A 608 -9.86 -14.02 -18.42
N VAL A 609 -9.04 -14.29 -19.44
CA VAL A 609 -9.16 -13.68 -20.78
C VAL A 609 -10.55 -13.91 -21.36
N GLU A 610 -11.17 -15.06 -21.09
CA GLU A 610 -12.54 -15.35 -21.51
C GLU A 610 -13.56 -14.34 -20.93
N ASP A 611 -13.36 -13.88 -19.69
CA ASP A 611 -14.23 -12.90 -19.03
C ASP A 611 -14.03 -11.47 -19.55
N ILE A 612 -12.88 -11.17 -20.18
CA ILE A 612 -12.56 -9.86 -20.77
C ILE A 612 -12.96 -9.79 -22.25
N GLU A 613 -12.72 -10.86 -23.03
CA GLU A 613 -13.00 -10.90 -24.48
C GLU A 613 -14.47 -11.20 -24.81
N ASP A 614 -15.19 -11.91 -23.95
CA ASP A 614 -16.63 -12.20 -24.06
C ASP A 614 -17.28 -11.97 -22.70
N PRO A 615 -17.43 -10.69 -22.27
CA PRO A 615 -17.90 -10.36 -20.93
C PRO A 615 -19.21 -11.09 -20.68
N ASP A 616 -19.25 -11.93 -19.63
CA ASP A 616 -20.33 -12.88 -19.40
C ASP A 616 -21.67 -12.19 -19.69
N PRO A 617 -22.40 -12.55 -20.76
CA PRO A 617 -23.62 -11.87 -21.18
C PRO A 617 -24.72 -11.91 -20.12
N THR A 618 -24.46 -12.65 -19.04
CA THR A 618 -25.34 -12.89 -17.91
C THR A 618 -24.90 -12.17 -16.63
N THR A 619 -24.21 -11.02 -16.71
CA THR A 619 -24.05 -10.09 -15.56
C THR A 619 -24.66 -8.72 -15.83
N VAL A 620 -25.03 -8.00 -14.78
CA VAL A 620 -25.55 -6.63 -14.91
C VAL A 620 -24.49 -5.68 -15.46
N SER A 621 -23.23 -5.84 -15.04
CA SER A 621 -22.09 -5.04 -15.50
C SER A 621 -21.86 -5.18 -17.00
N SER A 622 -21.95 -6.39 -17.56
CA SER A 622 -21.85 -6.61 -19.02
C SER A 622 -22.96 -5.89 -19.79
N ILE A 623 -24.18 -5.86 -19.24
CA ILE A 623 -25.30 -5.14 -19.87
C ILE A 623 -25.06 -3.62 -19.81
N ILE A 624 -24.49 -3.09 -18.72
CA ILE A 624 -24.12 -1.66 -18.60
C ILE A 624 -23.09 -1.28 -19.65
N ALA A 625 -21.98 -2.03 -19.74
CA ALA A 625 -20.93 -1.78 -20.72
C ALA A 625 -21.47 -1.77 -22.16
N LEU A 626 -22.42 -2.66 -22.46
CA LEU A 626 -23.06 -2.72 -23.77
C LEU A 626 -24.00 -1.53 -24.03
N VAL A 627 -24.71 -1.04 -23.02
CA VAL A 627 -25.52 0.19 -23.14
C VAL A 627 -24.61 1.38 -23.46
N GLU A 628 -23.48 1.51 -22.78
CA GLU A 628 -22.50 2.58 -23.03
C GLU A 628 -21.86 2.46 -24.42
N HIS A 629 -21.56 1.24 -24.86
CA HIS A 629 -21.09 0.98 -26.22
C HIS A 629 -22.12 1.42 -27.28
N PHE A 630 -23.39 1.04 -27.11
CA PHE A 630 -24.47 1.43 -28.01
C PHE A 630 -24.72 2.95 -27.99
N GLU A 631 -24.52 3.62 -26.86
CA GLU A 631 -24.53 5.08 -26.78
C GLU A 631 -23.42 5.70 -27.62
N LYS A 632 -22.18 5.21 -27.51
CA LYS A 632 -21.03 5.65 -28.32
C LYS A 632 -21.27 5.45 -29.82
N GLU A 633 -21.94 4.37 -30.22
CA GLU A 633 -22.33 4.09 -31.61
C GLU A 633 -23.55 4.90 -32.10
N GLY A 634 -24.17 5.71 -31.23
CA GLY A 634 -25.32 6.54 -31.57
C GLY A 634 -26.61 5.75 -31.75
N ALA A 635 -26.72 4.59 -31.10
CA ALA A 635 -27.92 3.74 -31.12
C ALA A 635 -29.06 4.33 -30.27
N PHE A 636 -28.78 5.26 -29.37
CA PHE A 636 -29.78 5.99 -28.58
C PHE A 636 -30.10 7.36 -29.17
N ALA A 637 -31.35 7.78 -29.08
CA ALA A 637 -31.81 9.05 -29.62
C ALA A 637 -31.36 10.27 -28.79
N ASN A 638 -30.98 10.05 -27.52
CA ASN A 638 -30.44 11.03 -26.58
C ASN A 638 -29.83 10.34 -25.35
N GLU A 639 -28.97 11.06 -24.64
CA GLU A 639 -28.29 10.61 -23.40
C GLU A 639 -29.27 10.26 -22.26
N GLU A 640 -30.45 10.89 -22.21
CA GLU A 640 -31.44 10.60 -21.16
C GLU A 640 -31.97 9.15 -21.28
N ALA A 641 -32.04 8.60 -22.49
CA ALA A 641 -32.48 7.23 -22.73
C ALA A 641 -31.44 6.21 -22.22
N SER A 642 -30.18 6.30 -22.62
CA SER A 642 -29.12 5.40 -22.13
C SER A 642 -28.88 5.58 -20.63
N HIS A 643 -28.83 6.82 -20.14
CA HIS A 643 -28.60 7.12 -18.72
C HIS A 643 -29.70 6.54 -17.82
N SER A 644 -30.96 6.51 -18.28
CA SER A 644 -32.05 5.90 -17.52
C SER A 644 -31.91 4.38 -17.37
N LEU A 645 -31.33 3.70 -18.37
CA LEU A 645 -31.00 2.27 -18.29
C LEU A 645 -29.81 2.04 -17.37
N ILE A 646 -28.72 2.79 -17.55
CA ILE A 646 -27.50 2.67 -16.73
C ILE A 646 -27.83 2.90 -15.25
N THR A 647 -28.59 3.95 -14.93
CA THR A 647 -29.02 4.23 -13.55
C THR A 647 -29.82 3.07 -12.95
N HIS A 648 -30.73 2.47 -13.73
CA HIS A 648 -31.51 1.33 -13.26
C HIS A 648 -30.62 0.11 -13.06
N LEU A 649 -29.75 -0.20 -14.03
CA LEU A 649 -28.84 -1.34 -13.99
C LEU A 649 -27.81 -1.21 -12.85
N ASN A 650 -27.27 -0.03 -12.57
CA ASN A 650 -26.41 0.19 -11.40
C ASN A 650 -27.12 -0.17 -10.09
N ALA A 651 -28.42 0.14 -9.97
CA ALA A 651 -29.21 -0.29 -8.82
C ALA A 651 -29.42 -1.82 -8.78
N VAL A 652 -29.50 -2.50 -9.93
CA VAL A 652 -29.59 -3.96 -9.99
C VAL A 652 -28.25 -4.63 -9.68
N SER A 653 -27.13 -4.04 -10.12
CA SER A 653 -25.77 -4.53 -9.81
C SER A 653 -25.55 -4.62 -8.30
N HIS A 654 -26.10 -3.67 -7.52
CA HIS A 654 -26.09 -3.76 -6.06
C HIS A 654 -26.79 -5.02 -5.51
N TYR A 655 -27.89 -5.48 -6.13
CA TYR A 655 -28.56 -6.72 -5.74
C TYR A 655 -27.83 -7.97 -6.25
N GLU A 656 -27.20 -7.87 -7.43
CA GLU A 656 -26.36 -8.92 -8.00
C GLU A 656 -25.17 -9.22 -7.08
N ASN A 657 -24.49 -8.18 -6.62
CA ASN A 657 -23.35 -8.28 -5.69
C ASN A 657 -23.76 -8.84 -4.30
N GLN A 658 -25.03 -8.70 -3.91
CA GLN A 658 -25.57 -9.26 -2.67
C GLN A 658 -26.08 -10.70 -2.81
N GLU A 659 -25.98 -11.31 -3.99
CA GLU A 659 -26.59 -12.60 -4.34
C GLU A 659 -28.12 -12.64 -4.07
N ASP A 660 -28.81 -11.50 -4.13
CA ASP A 660 -30.26 -11.39 -3.88
C ASP A 660 -31.06 -11.69 -5.15
N ALA A 661 -31.12 -12.99 -5.49
CA ALA A 661 -31.77 -13.51 -6.69
C ALA A 661 -33.21 -13.01 -6.89
N GLU A 662 -34.00 -12.89 -5.80
CA GLU A 662 -35.39 -12.45 -5.88
C GLU A 662 -35.47 -11.00 -6.38
N LYS A 663 -34.60 -10.12 -5.88
CA LYS A 663 -34.57 -8.72 -6.31
C LYS A 663 -33.95 -8.54 -7.69
N VAL A 664 -32.91 -9.28 -8.04
CA VAL A 664 -32.33 -9.24 -9.39
C VAL A 664 -33.40 -9.59 -10.42
N VAL A 665 -34.11 -10.71 -10.23
CA VAL A 665 -35.19 -11.12 -11.13
C VAL A 665 -36.34 -10.09 -11.14
N GLU A 666 -36.78 -9.58 -9.99
CA GLU A 666 -37.86 -8.58 -9.92
C GLU A 666 -37.53 -7.30 -10.70
N HIS A 667 -36.32 -6.77 -10.52
CA HIS A 667 -35.89 -5.52 -11.15
C HIS A 667 -35.53 -5.69 -12.62
N MET A 668 -35.06 -6.86 -13.04
CA MET A 668 -34.84 -7.15 -14.46
C MET A 668 -36.16 -7.37 -15.20
N GLU A 669 -37.09 -8.18 -14.66
CA GLU A 669 -38.40 -8.45 -15.28
C GLU A 669 -39.31 -7.22 -15.33
N GLY A 670 -39.40 -6.48 -14.23
CA GLY A 670 -40.37 -5.38 -14.08
C GLY A 670 -39.79 -3.98 -14.26
N GLY A 671 -38.47 -3.84 -14.22
CA GLY A 671 -37.79 -2.55 -14.38
C GLY A 671 -37.07 -2.44 -15.71
N CYS A 672 -36.04 -3.27 -15.92
CA CYS A 672 -35.17 -3.19 -17.10
C CYS A 672 -35.96 -3.47 -18.39
N LYS A 673 -36.73 -4.56 -18.45
CA LYS A 673 -37.56 -4.86 -19.64
C LYS A 673 -38.57 -3.77 -19.93
N ASP A 674 -39.19 -3.19 -18.91
CA ASP A 674 -40.16 -2.10 -19.08
C ASP A 674 -39.51 -0.83 -19.63
N LEU A 675 -38.29 -0.50 -19.19
CA LEU A 675 -37.50 0.59 -19.74
C LEU A 675 -37.09 0.34 -21.20
N LEU A 676 -36.54 -0.84 -21.51
CA LEU A 676 -36.15 -1.21 -22.88
C LEU A 676 -37.35 -1.18 -23.84
N ASN A 677 -38.47 -1.76 -23.44
CA ASN A 677 -39.72 -1.72 -24.22
C ASN A 677 -40.22 -0.29 -24.41
N HIS A 678 -40.17 0.54 -23.36
CA HIS A 678 -40.56 1.95 -23.45
C HIS A 678 -39.69 2.71 -24.44
N GLN A 679 -38.38 2.50 -24.41
CA GLN A 679 -37.45 3.16 -25.31
C GLN A 679 -37.66 2.71 -26.76
N HIS A 680 -37.85 1.40 -26.99
CA HIS A 680 -38.12 0.86 -28.32
C HIS A 680 -39.45 1.37 -28.90
N ASP A 681 -40.53 1.34 -28.12
CA ASP A 681 -41.86 1.82 -28.53
C ASP A 681 -41.89 3.32 -28.89
N ASN A 682 -40.91 4.10 -28.41
CA ASN A 682 -40.81 5.54 -28.63
C ASN A 682 -39.66 5.93 -29.58
N ASP A 683 -39.08 4.97 -30.30
CA ASP A 683 -37.95 5.17 -31.22
C ASP A 683 -36.73 5.85 -30.53
N LEU A 684 -36.51 5.56 -29.24
CA LEU A 684 -35.40 6.12 -28.45
C LEU A 684 -34.13 5.26 -28.47
N ILE A 685 -34.25 4.01 -28.93
CA ILE A 685 -33.15 3.05 -29.11
C ILE A 685 -33.31 2.38 -30.47
N SER A 686 -32.20 2.04 -31.12
CA SER A 686 -32.21 1.29 -32.40
C SER A 686 -32.76 -0.13 -32.23
N ASP A 687 -33.30 -0.70 -33.31
CA ASP A 687 -33.82 -2.09 -33.31
C ASP A 687 -32.73 -3.11 -32.94
N GLU A 688 -31.49 -2.90 -33.43
CA GLU A 688 -30.36 -3.80 -33.18
C GLU A 688 -29.96 -3.78 -31.70
N ALA A 689 -29.78 -2.59 -31.12
CA ALA A 689 -29.46 -2.45 -29.70
C ALA A 689 -30.57 -2.97 -28.79
N TYR A 690 -31.84 -2.75 -29.14
CA TYR A 690 -32.98 -3.30 -28.39
C TYR A 690 -33.00 -4.83 -28.41
N GLU A 691 -32.87 -5.45 -29.59
CA GLU A 691 -32.89 -6.92 -29.72
C GLU A 691 -31.74 -7.55 -28.91
N THR A 692 -30.54 -6.95 -28.93
CA THR A 692 -29.42 -7.45 -28.14
C THR A 692 -29.65 -7.28 -26.63
N LEU A 693 -30.03 -6.09 -26.17
CA LEU A 693 -30.18 -5.81 -24.74
C LEU A 693 -31.36 -6.57 -24.12
N ILE A 694 -32.44 -6.81 -24.87
CA ILE A 694 -33.59 -7.55 -24.36
C ILE A 694 -33.28 -9.06 -24.24
N ASP A 695 -32.51 -9.62 -25.18
CA ASP A 695 -32.06 -11.02 -25.13
C ASP A 695 -31.12 -11.23 -23.93
N LEU A 696 -30.15 -10.34 -23.71
CA LEU A 696 -29.25 -10.40 -22.55
C LEU A 696 -30.00 -10.23 -21.22
N THR A 697 -30.99 -9.34 -21.19
CA THR A 697 -31.87 -9.20 -20.02
C THR A 697 -32.59 -10.51 -19.71
N ASP A 698 -33.05 -11.24 -20.73
CA ASP A 698 -33.70 -12.54 -20.57
C ASP A 698 -32.73 -13.64 -20.12
N ASP A 699 -31.51 -13.67 -20.65
CA ASP A 699 -30.48 -14.61 -20.23
C ASP A 699 -30.06 -14.39 -18.77
N LEU A 700 -29.92 -13.13 -18.35
CA LEU A 700 -29.65 -12.78 -16.95
C LEU A 700 -30.80 -13.20 -16.03
N ILE A 701 -32.06 -12.99 -16.44
CA ILE A 701 -33.22 -13.47 -15.69
C ILE A 701 -33.20 -15.00 -15.55
N GLU A 702 -32.88 -15.74 -16.63
CA GLU A 702 -32.80 -17.21 -16.59
C GLU A 702 -31.69 -17.70 -15.65
N LYS A 703 -30.55 -17.01 -15.59
CA LYS A 703 -29.44 -17.34 -14.67
C LYS A 703 -29.84 -17.22 -13.20
N TRP A 704 -30.59 -16.19 -12.85
CA TRP A 704 -30.96 -15.89 -11.46
C TRP A 704 -32.26 -16.56 -10.99
N GLN A 705 -32.97 -17.27 -11.89
CA GLN A 705 -34.15 -18.11 -11.58
C GLN A 705 -33.79 -19.56 -11.20
#